data_AF-A0AA38LJN8-F1
#
_entry.id   AF-A0AA38LJN8-F1
#
_cell.length_a   1.000
_cell.length_b   1.000
_cell.length_c   1.000
_cell.angle_alpha   90.00
_cell.angle_beta   90.00
_cell.angle_gamma   90.00
#
_symmetry.space_group_name_H-M   'P 1'
#
loop_
_entity.id
_entity.type
_entity.pdbx_description
1 polymer ?
#
loop_
_entity_poly.entity_id
_entity_poly.type
_entity_poly.pdbx_seq_one_letter_code
_entity_poly.pdbx_strand_id
1 'polypeptide(L)'
;KSTLLNNLFHTNFREMDAFKGRTQTTQGIWLAEAAGIDPCTLVMDLEGTDGRERGEDDPTFEKQSALFALAVSDIVLINMWCHDIGREQAANKPLLKTVFQVMMRLFSPRKDNIVIRYTRQDQGLALLRQRFFNSIAPGGLAGDRRGAVPASAFPFSSQQIWKVIRENKDLDLPAHKVMVATVRCEEIANEKLANLTSDQGWQELEEAVQSGTVPSFGRKLSSILDKYLSDYDMEAAYFEESVRTAKRQHLMSKSLDLVFPAYQAVLGHLRLKSLNMFKDELDQALKEGEGFAVVVRDLSNTSLTEFDQGCTDATVSQATWDSSKIREKLRRDIDTHAASVCTAKLSEITTNFEKRLSETLAEPVASLLDSASKETWPSIRKLLNRETEAAISDFSSAISGFEMDDKTTSKMILNLRDYARSVVDKKAREEAGQVLIRMKERFSNAFSQDAESMPRVWTGKEDIRAITKDARSRSLKLLSVMAALRLEEKPDKIESVLSSSLLDSSDTSGAIQERSMSATVTPLASSTWDEVSPSDTLITPVQCKSLWRQFKTETEYTVGQAIAAQEASKRSSAFLPPPWAIVAMIVLGFNEFMTLLRNPLYLGVLFVLFLLVKALWVQLDIPGIFQHGIVSGILQLSTKFLPTIMGLLKRLADEGSKVGASGNSTFGPAARENGSFKHVPLQDMASESSSQGSSSASGLTNSSSV
;
A
#
# COMPACT_ATOMS: atom_id res chain seq x y z
N LYS A 1 -21.38 75.95 56.20
CA LYS A 1 -21.42 74.58 55.64
C LYS A 1 -20.07 73.92 55.81
N SER A 2 -19.02 74.41 55.14
CA SER A 2 -17.65 73.90 55.22
C SER A 2 -17.11 73.79 56.66
N THR A 3 -17.27 74.83 57.49
CA THR A 3 -16.92 74.79 58.93
C THR A 3 -17.63 73.67 59.71
N LEU A 4 -18.88 73.35 59.37
CA LEU A 4 -19.62 72.25 60.00
C LEU A 4 -19.02 70.90 59.58
N LEU A 5 -18.79 70.71 58.28
CA LEU A 5 -18.26 69.45 57.77
C LEU A 5 -16.86 69.17 58.33
N ASN A 6 -16.00 70.19 58.39
CA ASN A 6 -14.66 70.09 58.98
C ASN A 6 -14.73 69.66 60.45
N ASN A 7 -15.61 70.28 61.25
CA ASN A 7 -15.74 69.94 62.67
C ASN A 7 -16.42 68.58 62.92
N LEU A 8 -17.34 68.16 62.04
CA LEU A 8 -18.12 66.94 62.23
C LEU A 8 -17.37 65.69 61.77
N PHE A 9 -16.65 65.80 60.65
CA PHE A 9 -16.04 64.69 59.92
C PHE A 9 -14.51 64.78 59.80
N HIS A 10 -13.88 65.77 60.44
CA HIS A 10 -12.43 66.01 60.37
C HIS A 10 -11.90 66.22 58.95
N THR A 11 -12.66 66.95 58.13
CA THR A 11 -12.26 67.34 56.77
C THR A 11 -11.52 68.68 56.77
N ASN A 12 -10.91 69.03 55.62
CA ASN A 12 -10.16 70.28 55.41
C ASN A 12 -10.75 71.13 54.27
N PHE A 13 -12.08 71.29 54.22
CA PHE A 13 -12.72 72.17 53.24
C PHE A 13 -12.37 73.64 53.51
N ARG A 14 -12.30 74.43 52.44
CA ARG A 14 -12.00 75.87 52.53
C ARG A 14 -13.11 76.61 53.26
N GLU A 15 -12.77 77.36 54.30
CA GLU A 15 -13.72 78.15 55.09
C GLU A 15 -13.67 79.64 54.74
N MET A 16 -14.80 80.32 54.98
CA MET A 16 -14.91 81.77 54.74
C MET A 16 -14.08 82.52 55.79
N ASP A 17 -13.17 83.37 55.34
CA ASP A 17 -12.40 84.24 56.21
C ASP A 17 -13.22 85.49 56.55
N ALA A 18 -13.73 85.54 57.79
CA ALA A 18 -14.58 86.63 58.26
C ALA A 18 -13.90 88.02 58.18
N PHE A 19 -12.56 88.08 58.18
CA PHE A 19 -11.81 89.33 58.10
C PHE A 19 -11.68 89.89 56.67
N LYS A 20 -11.91 89.06 55.65
CA LYS A 20 -11.82 89.44 54.22
C LYS A 20 -13.16 89.84 53.59
N GLY A 21 -14.23 89.88 54.39
CA GLY A 21 -15.59 90.16 53.94
C GLY A 21 -16.35 88.89 53.56
N ARG A 22 -17.67 89.02 53.42
CA ARG A 22 -18.54 87.89 53.05
C ARG A 22 -18.49 87.67 51.54
N THR A 23 -17.69 86.68 51.12
CA THR A 23 -17.56 86.27 49.71
C THR A 23 -17.78 84.77 49.56
N GLN A 24 -18.12 84.34 48.35
CA GLN A 24 -18.23 82.93 48.00
C GLN A 24 -16.90 82.20 48.26
N THR A 25 -16.97 81.09 48.99
CA THR A 25 -15.79 80.33 49.40
C THR A 25 -15.70 78.96 48.73
N THR A 26 -16.81 78.22 48.71
CA THR A 26 -16.91 76.92 48.01
C THR A 26 -17.38 77.18 46.58
N GLN A 27 -16.59 76.77 45.59
CA GLN A 27 -16.95 76.82 44.17
C GLN A 27 -17.11 75.39 43.65
N GLY A 28 -18.29 75.01 43.21
CA GLY A 28 -18.59 73.67 42.73
C GLY A 28 -18.98 72.68 43.84
N ILE A 29 -18.62 71.42 43.61
CA ILE A 29 -18.88 70.30 44.51
C ILE A 29 -17.53 69.69 44.87
N TRP A 30 -17.24 69.59 46.17
CA TRP A 30 -15.99 69.05 46.68
C TRP A 30 -16.25 67.76 47.44
N LEU A 31 -15.35 66.78 47.33
CA LEU A 31 -15.44 65.49 48.00
C LEU A 31 -14.18 65.28 48.87
N ALA A 32 -14.35 64.82 50.10
CA ALA A 32 -13.26 64.47 51.00
C ALA A 32 -13.59 63.19 51.79
N GLU A 33 -12.57 62.43 52.15
CA GLU A 33 -12.71 61.30 53.06
C GLU A 33 -12.80 61.80 54.51
N ALA A 34 -13.72 61.24 55.29
CA ALA A 34 -13.82 61.52 56.71
C ALA A 34 -12.79 60.68 57.49
N ALA A 35 -11.76 61.35 58.02
CA ALA A 35 -10.68 60.67 58.73
C ALA A 35 -11.17 60.05 60.05
N GLY A 36 -10.90 58.76 60.24
CA GLY A 36 -11.19 58.05 61.50
C GLY A 36 -12.64 57.63 61.71
N ILE A 37 -13.42 57.50 60.63
CA ILE A 37 -14.81 56.99 60.66
C ILE A 37 -14.87 55.67 59.89
N ASP A 38 -15.39 54.62 60.54
CA ASP A 38 -15.59 53.28 59.97
C ASP A 38 -17.10 52.97 59.91
N PRO A 39 -17.65 52.50 58.77
CA PRO A 39 -17.02 52.30 57.45
C PRO A 39 -16.65 53.60 56.75
N CYS A 40 -15.75 53.45 55.76
CA CYS A 40 -15.25 54.52 54.89
C CYS A 40 -16.40 55.44 54.46
N THR A 41 -16.32 56.71 54.90
CA THR A 41 -17.36 57.72 54.72
C THR A 41 -16.80 58.85 53.87
N LEU A 42 -17.47 59.12 52.74
CA LEU A 42 -17.15 60.24 51.86
C LEU A 42 -18.10 61.40 52.13
N VAL A 43 -17.53 62.60 52.29
CA VAL A 43 -18.27 63.82 52.61
C VAL A 43 -18.20 64.76 51.43
N MET A 44 -19.37 65.28 51.03
CA MET A 44 -19.50 66.18 49.90
C MET A 44 -19.90 67.59 50.37
N ASP A 45 -19.06 68.60 50.09
CA ASP A 45 -19.38 70.02 50.33
C ASP A 45 -19.88 70.66 49.04
N LEU A 46 -21.13 71.12 49.05
CA LEU A 46 -21.74 71.83 47.94
C LEU A 46 -21.65 73.33 48.14
N GLU A 47 -21.44 74.03 47.02
CA GLU A 47 -21.55 75.48 46.95
C GLU A 47 -22.88 76.01 47.56
N GLY A 48 -22.81 77.20 48.15
CA GLY A 48 -23.96 77.82 48.79
C GLY A 48 -24.88 78.56 47.83
N THR A 49 -26.17 78.51 48.14
CA THR A 49 -27.27 79.13 47.40
C THR A 49 -27.51 80.61 47.74
N ASP A 50 -26.69 81.20 48.61
CA ASP A 50 -26.89 82.55 49.15
C ASP A 50 -25.99 83.61 48.47
N GLY A 51 -25.22 83.21 47.45
CA GLY A 51 -24.20 84.05 46.81
C GLY A 51 -24.68 84.61 45.47
N ARG A 52 -24.70 85.93 45.31
CA ARG A 52 -25.09 86.59 44.04
C ARG A 52 -24.00 86.58 42.95
N GLU A 53 -22.93 85.82 43.17
CA GLU A 53 -21.69 85.90 42.37
C GLU A 53 -21.79 85.17 41.02
N ARG A 54 -22.80 84.31 40.82
CA ARG A 54 -23.03 83.57 39.56
C ARG A 54 -23.98 84.22 38.55
N GLY A 55 -24.67 85.32 38.90
CA GLY A 55 -25.56 86.01 37.97
C GLY A 55 -26.82 85.22 37.58
N GLU A 56 -27.17 85.17 36.28
CA GLU A 56 -28.41 84.53 35.79
C GLU A 56 -28.36 82.99 35.74
N ASP A 57 -27.17 82.38 35.80
CA ASP A 57 -26.98 80.91 35.76
C ASP A 57 -27.09 80.24 37.14
N ASP A 58 -27.18 81.05 38.21
CA ASP A 58 -27.28 80.64 39.60
C ASP A 58 -28.39 79.58 39.85
N PRO A 59 -29.66 79.77 39.43
CA PRO A 59 -30.73 78.81 39.72
C PRO A 59 -30.56 77.46 38.99
N THR A 60 -29.88 77.45 37.83
CA THR A 60 -29.65 76.22 37.06
C THR A 60 -28.60 75.35 37.73
N PHE A 61 -27.47 75.96 38.15
CA PHE A 61 -26.41 75.25 38.84
C PHE A 61 -26.85 74.75 40.22
N GLU A 62 -27.60 75.57 40.98
CA GLU A 62 -28.17 75.18 42.27
C GLU A 62 -29.09 73.96 42.13
N LYS A 63 -29.96 73.95 41.13
CA LYS A 63 -30.85 72.82 40.84
C LYS A 63 -30.05 71.57 40.47
N GLN A 64 -29.08 71.67 39.57
CA GLN A 64 -28.28 70.53 39.11
C GLN A 64 -27.42 69.94 40.22
N SER A 65 -26.75 70.78 41.01
CA SER A 65 -25.91 70.34 42.13
C SER A 65 -26.74 69.72 43.26
N ALA A 66 -27.92 70.27 43.58
CA ALA A 66 -28.84 69.68 44.56
C ALA A 66 -29.37 68.32 44.10
N LEU A 67 -29.76 68.18 42.83
CA LEU A 67 -30.21 66.90 42.26
C LEU A 67 -29.09 65.86 42.25
N PHE A 68 -27.87 66.28 41.93
CA PHE A 68 -26.70 65.40 41.97
C PHE A 68 -26.40 64.91 43.38
N ALA A 69 -26.44 65.81 44.38
CA ALA A 69 -26.25 65.43 45.78
C ALA A 69 -27.29 64.41 46.24
N LEU A 70 -28.55 64.60 45.89
CA LEU A 70 -29.61 63.65 46.23
C LEU A 70 -29.49 62.31 45.49
N ALA A 71 -29.01 62.32 44.25
CA ALA A 71 -28.84 61.09 43.47
C ALA A 71 -27.70 60.20 43.96
N VAL A 72 -26.66 60.80 44.55
CA VAL A 72 -25.41 60.12 44.88
C VAL A 72 -25.21 59.91 46.38
N SER A 73 -25.85 60.69 47.24
CA SER A 73 -25.63 60.63 48.70
C SER A 73 -26.64 59.76 49.42
N ASP A 74 -26.17 58.97 50.40
CA ASP A 74 -27.04 58.22 51.31
C ASP A 74 -27.74 59.13 52.33
N ILE A 75 -27.10 60.25 52.70
CA ILE A 75 -27.59 61.23 53.68
C ILE A 75 -27.38 62.63 53.11
N VAL A 76 -28.44 63.46 53.15
CA VAL A 76 -28.38 64.87 52.75
C VAL A 76 -28.59 65.76 53.97
N LEU A 77 -27.61 66.63 54.24
CA LEU A 77 -27.64 67.61 55.32
C LEU A 77 -28.14 68.96 54.81
N ILE A 78 -29.34 69.36 55.22
CA ILE A 78 -29.89 70.69 54.94
C ILE A 78 -29.56 71.60 56.12
N ASN A 79 -28.61 72.53 55.92
CA ASN A 79 -28.16 73.47 56.94
C ASN A 79 -28.89 74.81 56.79
N MET A 80 -29.79 75.15 57.73
CA MET A 80 -30.63 76.35 57.70
C MET A 80 -30.50 77.16 59.00
N TRP A 81 -30.58 78.50 58.92
CA TRP A 81 -30.61 79.33 60.12
C TRP A 81 -31.98 79.29 60.81
N CYS A 82 -31.99 79.32 62.15
CA CYS A 82 -33.26 79.28 62.90
C CYS A 82 -34.22 80.42 62.54
N HIS A 83 -33.71 81.59 62.17
CA HIS A 83 -34.54 82.75 61.82
C HIS A 83 -35.10 82.70 60.40
N ASP A 84 -34.62 81.77 59.57
CA ASP A 84 -35.12 81.57 58.21
C ASP A 84 -36.26 80.55 58.16
N ILE A 85 -36.50 79.83 59.26
CA ILE A 85 -37.62 78.89 59.38
C ILE A 85 -38.94 79.62 59.13
N GLY A 86 -39.70 79.11 58.16
CA GLY A 86 -41.00 79.66 57.75
C GLY A 86 -40.95 80.68 56.62
N ARG A 87 -39.79 81.27 56.31
CA ARG A 87 -39.62 82.23 55.21
C ARG A 87 -39.58 81.51 53.86
N GLU A 88 -40.23 82.07 52.84
CA GLU A 88 -40.31 81.41 51.53
C GLU A 88 -38.97 81.37 50.80
N GLN A 89 -38.34 82.55 50.64
CA GLN A 89 -37.09 82.70 49.91
C GLN A 89 -35.86 82.36 50.77
N ALA A 90 -35.81 82.85 52.01
CA ALA A 90 -34.64 82.62 52.88
C ALA A 90 -34.48 81.14 53.33
N ALA A 91 -35.56 80.36 53.32
CA ALA A 91 -35.48 78.91 53.55
C ALA A 91 -35.30 78.09 52.26
N ASN A 92 -35.15 78.75 51.10
CA ASN A 92 -35.06 78.13 49.78
C ASN A 92 -36.18 77.13 49.47
N LYS A 93 -37.42 77.43 49.88
CA LYS A 93 -38.57 76.56 49.62
C LYS A 93 -38.83 76.29 48.13
N PRO A 94 -38.67 77.26 47.20
CA PRO A 94 -38.87 76.99 45.77
C PRO A 94 -37.89 75.94 45.21
N LEU A 95 -36.62 76.02 45.62
CA LEU A 95 -35.59 75.06 45.26
C LEU A 95 -35.92 73.69 45.88
N LEU A 96 -36.18 73.63 47.19
CA LEU A 96 -36.57 72.40 47.88
C LEU A 96 -37.80 71.76 47.25
N LYS A 97 -38.84 72.53 46.90
CA LYS A 97 -40.04 72.03 46.23
C LYS A 97 -39.72 71.39 44.88
N THR A 98 -38.92 72.07 44.05
CA THR A 98 -38.51 71.55 42.74
C THR A 98 -37.70 70.27 42.89
N VAL A 99 -36.74 70.30 43.81
CA VAL A 99 -35.86 69.18 44.13
C VAL A 99 -36.66 67.99 44.66
N PHE A 100 -37.60 68.18 45.59
CA PHE A 100 -38.46 67.12 46.12
C PHE A 100 -39.45 66.56 45.09
N GLN A 101 -40.01 67.41 44.22
CA GLN A 101 -40.87 66.94 43.13
C GLN A 101 -40.10 66.06 42.15
N VAL A 102 -38.89 66.47 41.80
CA VAL A 102 -38.00 65.70 40.92
C VAL A 102 -37.53 64.42 41.63
N MET A 103 -37.21 64.49 42.93
CA MET A 103 -36.87 63.33 43.75
C MET A 103 -38.01 62.30 43.78
N MET A 104 -39.25 62.71 44.05
CA MET A 104 -40.38 61.76 44.07
C MET A 104 -40.72 61.19 42.68
N ARG A 105 -40.28 61.82 41.59
CA ARG A 105 -40.45 61.32 40.23
C ARG A 105 -39.33 60.37 39.78
N LEU A 106 -38.08 60.68 40.12
CA LEU A 106 -36.90 59.95 39.66
C LEU A 106 -36.52 58.79 40.58
N PHE A 107 -36.90 58.85 41.85
CA PHE A 107 -36.57 57.85 42.86
C PHE A 107 -37.85 57.11 43.25
N SER A 108 -37.85 55.78 43.17
CA SER A 108 -38.81 54.95 43.92
C SER A 108 -38.71 55.34 45.40
N PRO A 109 -39.77 55.25 46.22
CA PRO A 109 -39.75 55.71 47.61
C PRO A 109 -38.65 55.02 48.42
N ARG A 110 -37.47 55.64 48.43
CA ARG A 110 -36.34 55.30 49.26
C ARG A 110 -36.51 56.05 50.57
N LYS A 111 -36.06 55.45 51.66
CA LYS A 111 -35.88 56.17 52.93
C LYS A 111 -34.60 57.00 52.83
N ASP A 112 -34.57 57.98 51.94
CA ASP A 112 -33.44 58.90 51.88
C ASP A 112 -33.51 59.77 53.15
N ASN A 113 -32.51 59.62 54.02
CA ASN A 113 -32.53 60.23 55.33
C ASN A 113 -32.05 61.68 55.21
N ILE A 114 -33.01 62.60 55.10
CA ILE A 114 -32.74 64.03 55.06
C ILE A 114 -32.66 64.56 56.49
N VAL A 115 -31.50 65.10 56.83
CA VAL A 115 -31.26 65.69 58.15
C VAL A 115 -31.31 67.20 58.01
N ILE A 116 -32.34 67.83 58.56
CA ILE A 116 -32.45 69.28 58.63
C ILE A 116 -31.84 69.74 59.96
N ARG A 117 -30.79 70.57 59.88
CA ARG A 117 -30.18 71.20 61.04
C ARG A 117 -30.51 72.69 61.06
N TYR A 118 -30.98 73.14 62.22
CA TYR A 118 -31.19 74.55 62.51
C TYR A 118 -30.06 75.11 63.37
N THR A 119 -29.44 76.21 62.94
CA THR A 119 -28.33 76.85 63.68
C THR A 119 -28.84 77.94 64.63
N ARG A 120 -28.67 77.73 65.96
CA ARG A 120 -28.94 78.73 67.01
C ARG A 120 -27.71 79.04 67.89
N GLN A 121 -26.85 78.05 68.17
CA GLN A 121 -25.57 78.11 68.90
C GLN A 121 -24.88 76.72 68.82
N ASP A 122 -23.56 76.62 69.09
CA ASP A 122 -22.74 75.41 68.90
C ASP A 122 -23.07 74.20 69.80
N GLN A 123 -24.05 74.30 70.69
CA GLN A 123 -24.51 73.20 71.52
C GLN A 123 -25.26 72.16 70.66
N GLY A 124 -24.62 71.02 70.39
CA GLY A 124 -25.25 69.87 69.72
C GLY A 124 -24.37 69.10 68.73
N LEU A 125 -23.16 69.59 68.42
CA LEU A 125 -22.26 68.94 67.47
C LEU A 125 -21.82 67.53 67.92
N ALA A 126 -21.56 67.34 69.22
CA ALA A 126 -21.16 66.05 69.77
C ALA A 126 -22.25 64.97 69.63
N LEU A 127 -23.51 65.32 69.86
CA LEU A 127 -24.65 64.41 69.71
C LEU A 127 -24.89 64.05 68.23
N LEU A 128 -24.79 65.04 67.34
CA LEU A 128 -24.90 64.80 65.90
C LEU A 128 -23.78 63.87 65.40
N ARG A 129 -22.55 64.12 65.87
CA ARG A 129 -21.39 63.27 65.58
C ARG A 129 -21.66 61.83 66.02
N GLN A 130 -22.09 61.60 67.27
CA GLN A 130 -22.41 60.27 67.76
C GLN A 130 -23.47 59.54 66.91
N ARG A 131 -24.46 60.26 66.38
CA ARG A 131 -25.48 59.67 65.48
C ARG A 131 -24.90 59.26 64.11
N PHE A 132 -23.92 59.99 63.59
CA PHE A 132 -23.22 59.62 62.34
C PHE A 132 -22.25 58.46 62.53
N PHE A 133 -21.55 58.38 63.68
CA PHE A 133 -20.68 57.24 64.01
C PHE A 133 -21.47 55.92 64.12
N ASN A 134 -22.71 55.96 64.60
CA ASN A 134 -23.60 54.78 64.67
C ASN A 134 -24.56 54.68 63.47
N SER A 135 -24.27 55.35 62.35
CA SER A 135 -25.23 55.54 61.26
C SER A 135 -25.71 54.24 60.60
N ILE A 136 -24.93 53.16 60.64
CA ILE A 136 -25.22 51.90 59.93
C ILE A 136 -25.77 50.82 60.86
N ALA A 137 -25.83 51.08 62.16
CA ALA A 137 -26.51 50.20 63.10
C ALA A 137 -28.03 50.15 62.81
N PRO A 138 -28.75 49.06 63.16
CA PRO A 138 -30.20 49.01 63.04
C PRO A 138 -30.87 50.19 63.77
N GLY A 139 -31.56 51.07 63.03
CA GLY A 139 -32.13 52.33 63.55
C GLY A 139 -31.23 53.57 63.43
N GLY A 140 -30.05 53.45 62.81
CA GLY A 140 -29.13 54.54 62.50
C GLY A 140 -29.53 55.37 61.26
N LEU A 141 -28.84 56.50 61.09
CA LEU A 141 -29.10 57.51 60.05
C LEU A 141 -28.91 57.06 58.60
N ALA A 142 -28.23 55.96 58.31
CA ALA A 142 -27.97 55.48 56.94
C ALA A 142 -28.90 54.33 56.50
N GLY A 143 -29.63 53.70 57.44
CA GLY A 143 -30.63 52.65 57.13
C GLY A 143 -30.06 51.33 56.58
N ASP A 144 -30.98 50.41 56.20
CA ASP A 144 -30.67 49.08 55.62
C ASP A 144 -30.25 49.24 54.14
N ARG A 145 -29.00 48.90 53.81
CA ARG A 145 -28.27 49.20 52.56
C ARG A 145 -28.72 48.40 51.32
N ARG A 146 -30.01 48.04 51.22
CA ARG A 146 -30.56 47.26 50.09
C ARG A 146 -30.61 48.11 48.81
N GLY A 147 -29.45 48.30 48.18
CA GLY A 147 -29.30 49.10 46.95
C GLY A 147 -27.99 49.88 46.80
N ALA A 148 -27.04 49.74 47.73
CA ALA A 148 -25.77 50.46 47.68
C ALA A 148 -24.92 50.08 46.45
N VAL A 149 -24.31 51.08 45.81
CA VAL A 149 -23.37 50.90 44.69
C VAL A 149 -21.99 50.59 45.27
N PRO A 150 -21.26 49.56 44.77
CA PRO A 150 -19.90 49.29 45.21
C PRO A 150 -18.97 50.50 45.03
N ALA A 151 -18.01 50.70 45.92
CA ALA A 151 -17.08 51.83 45.87
C ALA A 151 -16.31 51.93 44.54
N SER A 152 -15.97 50.79 43.93
CA SER A 152 -15.32 50.72 42.60
C SER A 152 -16.22 51.21 41.45
N ALA A 153 -17.54 51.12 41.61
CA ALA A 153 -18.52 51.58 40.63
C ALA A 153 -18.96 53.04 40.88
N PHE A 154 -18.63 53.62 42.03
CA PHE A 154 -19.04 54.98 42.42
C PHE A 154 -18.58 56.06 41.41
N PRO A 155 -17.29 56.15 40.99
CA PRO A 155 -16.86 57.22 40.09
C PRO A 155 -17.59 57.19 38.74
N PHE A 156 -17.74 56.00 38.15
CA PHE A 156 -18.45 55.82 36.88
C PHE A 156 -19.94 56.14 37.04
N SER A 157 -20.57 55.65 38.10
CA SER A 157 -21.97 55.94 38.41
C SER A 157 -22.21 57.44 38.57
N SER A 158 -21.39 58.12 39.36
CA SER A 158 -21.48 59.57 39.57
C SER A 158 -21.27 60.35 38.26
N GLN A 159 -20.32 59.94 37.41
CA GLN A 159 -20.08 60.60 36.13
C GLN A 159 -21.29 60.51 35.18
N GLN A 160 -21.93 59.34 35.09
CA GLN A 160 -23.10 59.14 34.23
C GLN A 160 -24.33 59.87 34.79
N ILE A 161 -24.56 59.82 36.11
CA ILE A 161 -25.62 60.59 36.78
C ILE A 161 -25.44 62.09 36.51
N TRP A 162 -24.21 62.61 36.65
CA TRP A 162 -23.91 64.02 36.35
C TRP A 162 -24.18 64.37 34.89
N LYS A 163 -23.82 63.49 33.95
CA LYS A 163 -24.08 63.69 32.51
C LYS A 163 -25.59 63.81 32.22
N VAL A 164 -26.41 62.95 32.79
CA VAL A 164 -27.88 62.98 32.62
C VAL A 164 -28.48 64.26 33.21
N ILE A 165 -28.06 64.64 34.42
CA ILE A 165 -28.51 65.87 35.09
C ILE A 165 -28.12 67.12 34.29
N ARG A 166 -26.89 67.16 33.77
CA ARG A 166 -26.40 68.27 32.94
C ARG A 166 -27.18 68.40 31.63
N GLU A 167 -27.59 67.28 31.03
CA GLU A 167 -28.36 67.24 29.79
C GLU A 167 -29.88 67.47 29.99
N ASN A 168 -30.35 67.70 31.23
CA ASN A 168 -31.77 67.86 31.59
C ASN A 168 -32.68 66.70 31.11
N LYS A 169 -32.15 65.48 31.03
CA LYS A 169 -32.92 64.27 30.71
C LYS A 169 -33.51 63.65 31.97
N ASP A 170 -34.62 62.92 31.82
CA ASP A 170 -35.18 62.14 32.93
C ASP A 170 -34.18 61.07 33.40
N LEU A 171 -33.89 61.05 34.71
CA LEU A 171 -32.93 60.14 35.34
C LEU A 171 -33.64 58.88 35.86
N ASP A 172 -33.63 57.81 35.08
CA ASP A 172 -34.11 56.49 35.51
C ASP A 172 -33.01 55.74 36.27
N LEU A 173 -33.07 55.78 37.60
CA LEU A 173 -32.07 55.16 38.48
C LEU A 173 -32.05 53.62 38.44
N PRO A 174 -33.20 52.91 38.42
CA PRO A 174 -33.23 51.47 38.14
C PRO A 174 -32.53 51.11 36.82
N ALA A 175 -32.85 51.79 35.72
CA ALA A 175 -32.21 51.54 34.42
C ALA A 175 -30.71 51.87 34.46
N HIS A 176 -30.32 52.94 35.14
CA HIS A 176 -28.93 53.32 35.35
C HIS A 176 -28.15 52.28 36.17
N LYS A 177 -28.75 51.72 37.23
CA LYS A 177 -28.13 50.66 38.04
C LYS A 177 -27.85 49.41 37.20
N VAL A 178 -28.82 49.02 36.37
CA VAL A 178 -28.65 47.90 35.42
C VAL A 178 -27.57 48.22 34.38
N MET A 179 -27.51 49.45 33.87
CA MET A 179 -26.46 49.89 32.94
C MET A 179 -25.07 49.81 33.58
N VAL A 180 -24.88 50.36 34.78
CA VAL A 180 -23.59 50.31 35.50
C VAL A 180 -23.19 48.86 35.79
N ALA A 181 -24.13 48.04 36.28
CA ALA A 181 -23.89 46.62 36.48
C ALA A 181 -23.48 45.93 35.17
N THR A 182 -24.11 46.28 34.04
CA THR A 182 -23.82 45.66 32.73
C THR A 182 -22.41 45.96 32.28
N VAL A 183 -22.00 47.23 32.33
CA VAL A 183 -20.65 47.65 31.93
C VAL A 183 -19.60 47.02 32.84
N ARG A 184 -19.80 47.07 34.17
CA ARG A 184 -18.81 46.53 35.12
C ARG A 184 -18.71 45.01 35.06
N CYS A 185 -19.84 44.30 35.03
CA CYS A 185 -19.83 42.85 34.90
C CYS A 185 -19.19 42.40 33.58
N GLU A 186 -19.27 43.20 32.53
CA GLU A 186 -18.60 42.94 31.26
C GLU A 186 -17.09 43.20 31.32
N GLU A 187 -16.66 44.29 31.94
CA GLU A 187 -15.23 44.57 32.18
C GLU A 187 -14.58 43.46 33.00
N ILE A 188 -15.21 43.05 34.11
CA ILE A 188 -14.73 41.96 34.97
C ILE A 188 -14.64 40.66 34.15
N ALA A 189 -15.67 40.32 33.37
CA ALA A 189 -15.66 39.12 32.53
C ALA A 189 -14.51 39.16 31.50
N ASN A 190 -14.30 40.27 30.82
CA ASN A 190 -13.23 40.42 29.83
C ASN A 190 -11.84 40.36 30.48
N GLU A 191 -11.69 40.93 31.67
CA GLU A 191 -10.45 40.83 32.46
C GLU A 191 -10.17 39.38 32.86
N LYS A 192 -11.17 38.64 33.37
CA LYS A 192 -10.99 37.22 33.73
C LYS A 192 -10.65 36.36 32.52
N LEU A 193 -11.24 36.64 31.36
CA LEU A 193 -10.90 35.95 30.10
C LEU A 193 -9.47 36.25 29.62
N ALA A 194 -9.00 37.50 29.73
CA ALA A 194 -7.62 37.85 29.40
C ALA A 194 -6.63 37.19 30.36
N ASN A 195 -6.96 37.13 31.65
CA ASN A 195 -6.15 36.45 32.67
C ASN A 195 -6.12 34.94 32.46
N LEU A 196 -7.23 34.32 32.02
CA LEU A 196 -7.27 32.89 31.65
C LEU A 196 -6.34 32.61 30.46
N THR A 197 -6.32 33.48 29.46
CA THR A 197 -5.48 33.32 28.26
C THR A 197 -3.98 33.39 28.60
N SER A 198 -3.65 34.14 29.66
CA SER A 198 -2.28 34.30 30.16
C SER A 198 -1.95 33.41 31.37
N ASP A 199 -2.86 32.51 31.76
CA ASP A 199 -2.67 31.63 32.91
C ASP A 199 -1.58 30.61 32.59
N GLN A 200 -0.60 30.50 33.48
CA GLN A 200 0.52 29.56 33.32
C GLN A 200 0.03 28.10 33.28
N GLY A 201 -0.96 27.75 34.11
CA GLY A 201 -1.52 26.39 34.14
C GLY A 201 -2.28 26.05 32.87
N TRP A 202 -2.95 27.03 32.25
CA TRP A 202 -3.56 26.85 30.93
C TRP A 202 -2.52 26.67 29.82
N GLN A 203 -1.49 27.52 29.78
CA GLN A 203 -0.43 27.44 28.76
C GLN A 203 0.34 26.12 28.81
N GLU A 204 0.73 25.66 30.01
CA GLU A 204 1.37 24.36 30.21
C GLU A 204 0.46 23.20 29.75
N LEU A 205 -0.85 23.31 30.01
CA LEU A 205 -1.81 22.30 29.59
C LEU A 205 -1.97 22.29 28.07
N GLU A 206 -2.07 23.46 27.43
CA GLU A 206 -2.18 23.61 25.98
C GLU A 206 -0.93 23.07 25.25
N GLU A 207 0.27 23.38 25.75
CA GLU A 207 1.53 22.86 25.22
C GLU A 207 1.62 21.33 25.39
N ALA A 208 1.25 20.82 26.57
CA ALA A 208 1.25 19.37 26.82
C ALA A 208 0.31 18.62 25.85
N VAL A 209 -0.84 19.21 25.51
CA VAL A 209 -1.77 18.63 24.52
C VAL A 209 -1.14 18.52 23.13
N GLN A 210 -0.28 19.46 22.72
CA GLN A 210 0.43 19.36 21.44
C GLN A 210 1.41 18.19 21.40
N SER A 211 1.98 17.83 22.56
CA SER A 211 2.93 16.72 22.67
C SER A 211 2.29 15.33 22.74
N GLY A 212 1.00 15.23 23.10
CA GLY A 212 0.28 13.96 23.12
C GLY A 212 -0.87 13.89 24.13
N THR A 213 -1.14 12.69 24.65
CA THR A 213 -2.23 12.46 25.61
C THR A 213 -1.87 13.00 26.98
N VAL A 214 -2.69 13.89 27.52
CA VAL A 214 -2.51 14.47 28.85
C VAL A 214 -3.40 13.76 29.86
N PRO A 215 -2.84 13.11 30.90
CA PRO A 215 -3.62 12.49 31.95
C PRO A 215 -4.40 13.54 32.76
N SER A 216 -5.67 13.24 33.00
CA SER A 216 -6.61 14.06 33.76
C SER A 216 -6.74 15.48 33.26
N PHE A 217 -6.72 15.61 31.94
CA PHE A 217 -6.98 16.86 31.23
C PHE A 217 -8.28 17.51 31.70
N GLY A 218 -9.37 16.74 31.76
CA GLY A 218 -10.69 17.25 32.15
C GLY A 218 -10.69 17.87 33.54
N ARG A 219 -10.13 17.17 34.53
CA ARG A 219 -10.02 17.67 35.92
C ARG A 219 -9.14 18.92 36.03
N LYS A 220 -7.99 18.96 35.36
CA LYS A 220 -7.09 20.12 35.36
C LYS A 220 -7.76 21.34 34.74
N LEU A 221 -8.35 21.17 33.57
CA LEU A 221 -9.06 22.24 32.86
C LEU A 221 -10.27 22.74 33.65
N SER A 222 -11.07 21.83 34.24
CA SER A 222 -12.18 22.21 35.10
C SER A 222 -11.74 23.01 36.32
N SER A 223 -10.62 22.64 36.96
CA SER A 223 -10.09 23.41 38.09
C SER A 223 -9.66 24.83 37.69
N ILE A 224 -9.09 25.00 36.50
CA ILE A 224 -8.70 26.32 35.97
C ILE A 224 -9.96 27.15 35.69
N LEU A 225 -10.94 26.58 35.01
CA LEU A 225 -12.20 27.26 34.71
C LEU A 225 -12.97 27.66 35.99
N ASP A 226 -13.05 26.76 36.98
CA ASP A 226 -13.73 27.04 38.25
C ASP A 226 -13.07 28.18 39.03
N LYS A 227 -11.73 28.27 39.01
CA LYS A 227 -11.00 29.39 39.62
C LYS A 227 -11.46 30.74 39.04
N TYR A 228 -11.46 30.89 37.72
CA TYR A 228 -11.84 32.15 37.08
C TYR A 228 -13.33 32.47 37.18
N LEU A 229 -14.20 31.45 37.14
CA LEU A 229 -15.63 31.64 37.36
C LEU A 229 -15.93 32.03 38.82
N SER A 230 -15.23 31.46 39.79
CA SER A 230 -15.36 31.84 41.20
C SER A 230 -14.84 33.25 41.48
N ASP A 231 -13.72 33.64 40.87
CA ASP A 231 -13.17 35.00 40.99
C ASP A 231 -14.15 36.04 40.42
N TYR A 232 -14.79 35.72 39.28
CA TYR A 232 -15.88 36.53 38.73
C TYR A 232 -17.06 36.65 39.70
N ASP A 233 -17.52 35.53 40.25
CA ASP A 233 -18.68 35.48 41.16
C ASP A 233 -18.43 36.32 42.43
N MET A 234 -17.19 36.33 42.93
CA MET A 234 -16.76 37.13 44.07
C MET A 234 -16.76 38.64 43.77
N GLU A 235 -16.22 39.06 42.62
CA GLU A 235 -16.16 40.48 42.24
C GLU A 235 -17.52 41.03 41.79
N ALA A 236 -18.35 40.19 41.16
CA ALA A 236 -19.67 40.58 40.67
C ALA A 236 -20.78 40.44 41.72
N ALA A 237 -20.46 40.00 42.94
CA ALA A 237 -21.43 39.64 44.00
C ALA A 237 -22.44 40.75 44.35
N TYR A 238 -22.03 42.01 44.21
CA TYR A 238 -22.81 43.19 44.62
C TYR A 238 -23.70 43.76 43.50
N PHE A 239 -23.60 43.26 42.28
CA PHE A 239 -24.38 43.74 41.14
C PHE A 239 -25.72 43.00 41.00
N GLU A 240 -26.60 43.54 40.15
CA GLU A 240 -27.91 42.94 39.84
C GLU A 240 -27.77 41.49 39.37
N GLU A 241 -28.59 40.61 39.93
CA GLU A 241 -28.48 39.17 39.74
C GLU A 241 -28.68 38.73 38.28
N SER A 242 -29.65 39.34 37.59
CA SER A 242 -29.92 39.07 36.19
C SER A 242 -28.72 39.43 35.30
N VAL A 243 -28.05 40.53 35.59
CA VAL A 243 -26.91 41.04 34.82
C VAL A 243 -25.68 40.18 35.06
N ARG A 244 -25.32 39.91 36.33
CA ARG A 244 -24.15 39.08 36.66
C ARG A 244 -24.31 37.67 36.11
N THR A 245 -25.52 37.09 36.15
CA THR A 245 -25.75 35.72 35.65
C THR A 245 -25.61 35.66 34.12
N ALA A 246 -26.16 36.66 33.41
CA ALA A 246 -26.02 36.75 31.96
C ALA A 246 -24.55 36.94 31.52
N LYS A 247 -23.81 37.82 32.22
CA LYS A 247 -22.39 38.07 31.92
C LYS A 247 -21.48 36.91 32.35
N ARG A 248 -21.82 36.18 33.42
CA ARG A 248 -21.18 34.92 33.81
C ARG A 248 -21.33 33.84 32.73
N GLN A 249 -22.52 33.67 32.17
CA GLN A 249 -22.75 32.76 31.05
C GLN A 249 -21.96 33.16 29.82
N HIS A 250 -21.83 34.47 29.55
CA HIS A 250 -21.00 34.98 28.47
C HIS A 250 -19.51 34.64 28.68
N LEU A 251 -18.96 34.89 29.88
CA LEU A 251 -17.61 34.50 30.25
C LEU A 251 -17.38 32.99 30.06
N MET A 252 -18.31 32.17 30.56
CA MET A 252 -18.26 30.73 30.44
C MET A 252 -18.23 30.29 28.97
N SER A 253 -19.13 30.79 28.12
CA SER A 253 -19.15 30.48 26.69
C SER A 253 -17.83 30.85 26.01
N LYS A 254 -17.29 32.05 26.26
CA LYS A 254 -16.03 32.51 25.66
C LYS A 254 -14.82 31.71 26.14
N SER A 255 -14.82 31.33 27.41
CA SER A 255 -13.78 30.47 27.97
C SER A 255 -13.82 29.08 27.34
N LEU A 256 -15.02 28.50 27.16
CA LEU A 256 -15.18 27.22 26.48
C LEU A 256 -14.75 27.27 25.01
N ASP A 257 -15.07 28.35 24.29
CA ASP A 257 -14.61 28.56 22.90
C ASP A 257 -13.08 28.59 22.79
N LEU A 258 -12.40 29.22 23.77
CA LEU A 258 -10.93 29.29 23.82
C LEU A 258 -10.29 27.92 24.01
N VAL A 259 -10.85 27.09 24.90
CA VAL A 259 -10.22 25.81 25.31
C VAL A 259 -10.66 24.63 24.43
N PHE A 260 -11.72 24.79 23.65
CA PHE A 260 -12.29 23.75 22.79
C PHE A 260 -11.30 23.13 21.79
N PRO A 261 -10.41 23.89 21.11
CA PRO A 261 -9.41 23.32 20.22
C PRO A 261 -8.47 22.32 20.92
N ALA A 262 -8.06 22.60 22.16
CA ALA A 262 -7.22 21.69 22.95
C ALA A 262 -7.98 20.40 23.28
N TYR A 263 -9.25 20.49 23.67
CA TYR A 263 -10.10 19.30 23.87
C TYR A 263 -10.21 18.45 22.61
N GLN A 264 -10.41 19.06 21.44
CA GLN A 264 -10.45 18.33 20.16
C GLN A 264 -9.11 17.64 19.85
N ALA A 265 -7.99 18.29 20.16
CA ALA A 265 -6.66 17.70 19.99
C ALA A 265 -6.47 16.47 20.90
N VAL A 266 -6.84 16.55 22.19
CA VAL A 266 -6.79 15.40 23.12
C VAL A 266 -7.59 14.21 22.58
N LEU A 267 -8.83 14.44 22.12
CA LEU A 267 -9.64 13.37 21.51
C LEU A 267 -9.02 12.81 20.23
N GLY A 268 -8.34 13.66 19.45
CA GLY A 268 -7.55 13.24 18.30
C GLY A 268 -6.41 12.28 18.68
N HIS A 269 -5.66 12.61 19.73
CA HIS A 269 -4.58 11.77 20.26
C HIS A 269 -5.10 10.45 20.85
N LEU A 270 -6.19 10.49 21.61
CA LEU A 270 -6.85 9.28 22.13
C LEU A 270 -7.33 8.36 21.00
N ARG A 271 -7.92 8.93 19.94
CA ARG A 271 -8.32 8.15 18.75
C ARG A 271 -7.12 7.47 18.11
N LEU A 272 -6.04 8.21 17.90
CA LEU A 272 -4.83 7.67 17.26
C LEU A 272 -4.19 6.57 18.12
N LYS A 273 -4.11 6.78 19.44
CA LYS A 273 -3.60 5.79 20.39
C LYS A 273 -4.40 4.49 20.34
N SER A 274 -5.73 4.60 20.45
CA SER A 274 -6.63 3.43 20.46
C SER A 274 -6.59 2.68 19.12
N LEU A 275 -6.50 3.40 17.99
CA LEU A 275 -6.38 2.80 16.67
C LEU A 275 -5.04 2.09 16.47
N ASN A 276 -3.93 2.65 16.97
CA ASN A 276 -2.63 2.01 16.87
C ASN A 276 -2.55 0.76 17.76
N MET A 277 -3.11 0.81 18.97
CA MET A 277 -3.25 -0.37 19.82
C MET A 277 -4.01 -1.48 19.10
N PHE A 278 -5.16 -1.16 18.48
CA PHE A 278 -5.91 -2.13 17.67
C PHE A 278 -5.05 -2.78 16.58
N LYS A 279 -4.25 -2.00 15.85
CA LYS A 279 -3.40 -2.50 14.77
C LYS A 279 -2.31 -3.43 15.30
N ASP A 280 -1.61 -3.00 16.34
CA ASP A 280 -0.49 -3.75 16.91
C ASP A 280 -0.98 -5.08 17.53
N GLU A 281 -2.11 -5.06 18.23
CA GLU A 281 -2.73 -6.25 18.82
C GLU A 281 -3.31 -7.18 17.75
N LEU A 282 -3.92 -6.64 16.68
CA LEU A 282 -4.41 -7.45 15.57
C LEU A 282 -3.26 -8.16 14.85
N ASP A 283 -2.16 -7.46 14.57
CA ASP A 283 -0.97 -8.04 13.94
C ASP A 283 -0.32 -9.14 14.81
N GLN A 284 -0.43 -9.03 16.14
CA GLN A 284 0.03 -10.05 17.07
C GLN A 284 -0.90 -11.27 17.10
N ALA A 285 -2.20 -11.06 17.24
CA ALA A 285 -3.20 -12.14 17.26
C ALA A 285 -3.21 -12.95 15.94
N LEU A 286 -2.95 -12.28 14.81
CA LEU A 286 -2.80 -12.94 13.51
C LEU A 286 -1.63 -13.91 13.44
N LYS A 287 -0.56 -13.69 14.23
CA LYS A 287 0.58 -14.62 14.31
C LYS A 287 0.27 -15.83 15.18
N GLU A 288 -0.64 -15.69 16.13
CA GLU A 288 -1.03 -16.72 17.10
C GLU A 288 -2.07 -17.70 16.54
N GLY A 289 -2.67 -17.38 15.39
CA GLY A 289 -3.54 -18.29 14.63
C GLY A 289 -4.98 -18.36 15.15
N GLU A 290 -5.41 -17.34 15.89
CA GLU A 290 -6.77 -17.24 16.42
C GLU A 290 -7.81 -16.90 15.32
N GLY A 291 -9.09 -17.15 15.61
CA GLY A 291 -10.20 -16.89 14.68
C GLY A 291 -10.40 -15.41 14.41
N PHE A 292 -10.12 -14.98 13.17
CA PHE A 292 -10.07 -13.57 12.75
C PHE A 292 -11.30 -12.73 13.18
N ALA A 293 -12.52 -13.23 12.97
CA ALA A 293 -13.73 -12.47 13.27
C ALA A 293 -13.94 -12.24 14.77
N VAL A 294 -13.60 -13.23 15.60
CA VAL A 294 -13.70 -13.15 17.06
C VAL A 294 -12.66 -12.17 17.59
N VAL A 295 -11.41 -12.31 17.14
CA VAL A 295 -10.30 -11.40 17.47
C VAL A 295 -10.64 -9.96 17.13
N VAL A 296 -11.08 -9.70 15.89
CA VAL A 296 -11.44 -8.34 15.47
C VAL A 296 -12.55 -7.76 16.35
N ARG A 297 -13.58 -8.55 16.69
CA ARG A 297 -14.69 -8.11 17.55
C ARG A 297 -14.21 -7.76 18.96
N ASP A 298 -13.40 -8.62 19.56
CA ASP A 298 -12.91 -8.44 20.93
C ASP A 298 -11.91 -7.30 21.04
N LEU A 299 -10.98 -7.19 20.09
CA LEU A 299 -10.04 -6.07 20.00
C LEU A 299 -10.74 -4.75 19.70
N SER A 300 -11.77 -4.76 18.84
CA SER A 300 -12.58 -3.56 18.55
C SER A 300 -13.28 -3.07 19.82
N ASN A 301 -13.90 -3.98 20.57
CA ASN A 301 -14.54 -3.64 21.84
C ASN A 301 -13.54 -3.10 22.86
N THR A 302 -12.39 -3.76 23.00
CA THR A 302 -11.31 -3.34 23.91
C THR A 302 -10.80 -1.94 23.55
N SER A 303 -10.54 -1.69 22.27
CA SER A 303 -10.09 -0.39 21.76
C SER A 303 -11.13 0.72 21.95
N LEU A 304 -12.41 0.40 21.75
CA LEU A 304 -13.50 1.34 22.02
C LEU A 304 -13.64 1.62 23.52
N THR A 305 -13.47 0.62 24.39
CA THR A 305 -13.51 0.83 25.84
C THR A 305 -12.35 1.66 26.36
N GLU A 306 -11.14 1.49 25.82
CA GLU A 306 -9.99 2.33 26.19
C GLU A 306 -10.22 3.78 25.74
N PHE A 307 -10.75 3.98 24.53
CA PHE A 307 -11.15 5.31 24.06
C PHE A 307 -12.21 5.94 24.94
N ASP A 308 -13.28 5.19 25.29
CA ASP A 308 -14.36 5.66 26.15
C ASP A 308 -13.83 6.05 27.54
N GLN A 309 -12.91 5.25 28.10
CA GLN A 309 -12.22 5.57 29.36
C GLN A 309 -11.39 6.86 29.24
N GLY A 310 -10.63 7.02 28.16
CA GLY A 310 -9.90 8.27 27.88
C GLY A 310 -10.82 9.49 27.75
N CYS A 311 -12.00 9.34 27.14
CA CYS A 311 -13.00 10.40 27.07
C CYS A 311 -13.58 10.77 28.44
N THR A 312 -13.79 9.80 29.33
CA THR A 312 -14.25 10.11 30.70
C THR A 312 -13.23 10.94 31.48
N ASP A 313 -11.93 10.67 31.32
CA ASP A 313 -10.86 11.44 31.96
C ASP A 313 -10.70 12.85 31.36
N ALA A 314 -11.05 13.03 30.07
CA ALA A 314 -11.08 14.31 29.37
C ALA A 314 -12.37 15.13 29.58
N THR A 315 -13.34 14.61 30.34
CA THR A 315 -14.63 15.29 30.56
C THR A 315 -14.46 16.54 31.42
N VAL A 316 -14.97 17.68 30.94
CA VAL A 316 -14.92 18.98 31.61
C VAL A 316 -16.27 19.26 32.26
N SER A 317 -16.32 19.48 33.58
CA SER A 317 -17.57 19.67 34.35
C SER A 317 -18.43 20.85 33.86
N GLN A 318 -17.78 21.88 33.31
CA GLN A 318 -18.43 23.09 32.79
C GLN A 318 -19.00 22.91 31.37
N ALA A 319 -18.72 21.80 30.67
CA ALA A 319 -19.10 21.63 29.28
C ALA A 319 -19.82 20.31 29.02
N THR A 320 -20.85 20.35 28.16
CA THR A 320 -21.54 19.16 27.65
C THR A 320 -21.06 18.84 26.24
N TRP A 321 -19.75 18.64 26.06
CA TRP A 321 -19.19 18.33 24.74
C TRP A 321 -19.42 16.87 24.37
N ASP A 322 -19.82 16.65 23.11
CA ASP A 322 -20.14 15.33 22.58
C ASP A 322 -18.90 14.66 21.95
N SER A 323 -18.46 13.54 22.53
CA SER A 323 -17.38 12.69 22.00
C SER A 323 -17.87 11.63 21.00
N SER A 324 -19.19 11.45 20.85
CA SER A 324 -19.78 10.36 20.06
C SER A 324 -19.37 10.39 18.58
N LYS A 325 -19.24 11.59 17.99
CA LYS A 325 -18.81 11.75 16.59
C LYS A 325 -17.39 11.24 16.36
N ILE A 326 -16.50 11.41 17.34
CA ILE A 326 -15.11 10.98 17.25
C ILE A 326 -15.01 9.48 17.55
N ARG A 327 -15.83 8.97 18.48
CA ARG A 327 -16.00 7.54 18.72
C ARG A 327 -16.48 6.80 17.47
N GLU A 328 -17.49 7.33 16.78
CA GLU A 328 -18.00 6.74 15.54
C GLU A 328 -16.97 6.82 14.41
N LYS A 329 -16.13 7.87 14.41
CA LYS A 329 -14.99 7.93 13.49
C LYS A 329 -13.96 6.85 13.80
N LEU A 330 -13.62 6.63 15.07
CA LEU A 330 -12.72 5.53 15.49
C LEU A 330 -13.27 4.17 15.04
N ARG A 331 -14.55 3.92 15.28
CA ARG A 331 -15.22 2.68 14.84
C ARG A 331 -15.09 2.46 13.34
N ARG A 332 -15.39 3.48 12.53
CA ARG A 332 -15.23 3.39 11.06
C ARG A 332 -13.79 3.16 10.63
N ASP A 333 -12.82 3.80 11.29
CA ASP A 333 -11.39 3.61 10.99
C ASP A 333 -10.95 2.17 11.33
N ILE A 334 -11.42 1.61 12.45
CA ILE A 334 -11.21 0.21 12.85
C ILE A 334 -11.84 -0.75 11.83
N ASP A 335 -13.12 -0.56 11.51
CA ASP A 335 -13.85 -1.42 10.57
C ASP A 335 -13.20 -1.41 9.17
N THR A 336 -12.75 -0.22 8.72
CA THR A 336 -12.04 -0.06 7.44
C THR A 336 -10.71 -0.81 7.45
N HIS A 337 -9.94 -0.69 8.55
CA HIS A 337 -8.68 -1.41 8.68
C HIS A 337 -8.90 -2.92 8.74
N ALA A 338 -9.85 -3.39 9.55
CA ALA A 338 -10.22 -4.79 9.67
C ALA A 338 -10.65 -5.38 8.32
N ALA A 339 -11.46 -4.66 7.53
CA ALA A 339 -11.85 -5.08 6.18
C ALA A 339 -10.65 -5.17 5.22
N SER A 340 -9.72 -4.21 5.30
CA SER A 340 -8.48 -4.24 4.50
C SER A 340 -7.61 -5.44 4.85
N VAL A 341 -7.45 -5.74 6.14
CA VAL A 341 -6.66 -6.89 6.61
C VAL A 341 -7.35 -8.21 6.24
N CYS A 342 -8.68 -8.28 6.40
CA CYS A 342 -9.51 -9.43 6.03
C CYS A 342 -9.33 -9.76 4.54
N THR A 343 -9.49 -8.78 3.65
CA THR A 343 -9.35 -8.99 2.20
C THR A 343 -7.93 -9.41 1.80
N ALA A 344 -6.90 -8.81 2.41
CA ALA A 344 -5.51 -9.21 2.20
C ALA A 344 -5.27 -10.68 2.62
N LYS A 345 -5.72 -11.06 3.82
CA LYS A 345 -5.58 -12.44 4.33
C LYS A 345 -6.37 -13.46 3.52
N LEU A 346 -7.58 -13.14 3.11
CA LEU A 346 -8.36 -14.02 2.24
C LEU A 346 -7.68 -14.21 0.87
N SER A 347 -7.07 -13.17 0.30
CA SER A 347 -6.29 -13.30 -0.93
C SER A 347 -5.03 -14.15 -0.74
N GLU A 348 -4.35 -14.02 0.40
CA GLU A 348 -3.18 -14.83 0.75
C GLU A 348 -3.56 -16.32 0.86
N ILE A 349 -4.65 -16.62 1.57
CA ILE A 349 -5.17 -18.00 1.69
C ILE A 349 -5.57 -18.53 0.31
N THR A 350 -6.30 -17.75 -0.48
CA THR A 350 -6.75 -18.17 -1.82
C THR A 350 -5.56 -18.51 -2.72
N THR A 351 -4.55 -17.64 -2.79
CA THR A 351 -3.36 -17.87 -3.62
C THR A 351 -2.54 -19.08 -3.15
N ASN A 352 -2.47 -19.34 -1.84
CA ASN A 352 -1.80 -20.53 -1.31
C ASN A 352 -2.52 -21.83 -1.75
N PHE A 353 -3.85 -21.86 -1.69
CA PHE A 353 -4.63 -23.00 -2.15
C PHE A 353 -4.60 -23.16 -3.68
N GLU A 354 -4.65 -22.07 -4.44
CA GLU A 354 -4.43 -22.07 -5.89
C GLU A 354 -3.05 -22.67 -6.24
N LYS A 355 -1.99 -22.23 -5.56
CA LYS A 355 -0.64 -22.78 -5.74
C LYS A 355 -0.60 -24.28 -5.44
N ARG A 356 -1.13 -24.70 -4.28
CA ARG A 356 -1.22 -26.13 -3.90
C ARG A 356 -1.97 -26.96 -4.94
N LEU A 357 -3.08 -26.45 -5.48
CA LEU A 357 -3.83 -27.11 -6.56
C LEU A 357 -3.02 -27.20 -7.85
N SER A 358 -2.29 -26.14 -8.20
CA SER A 358 -1.44 -26.14 -9.39
C SER A 358 -0.33 -27.19 -9.31
N GLU A 359 0.33 -27.32 -8.16
CA GLU A 359 1.40 -28.29 -7.91
C GLU A 359 0.87 -29.73 -7.88
N THR A 360 -0.28 -29.95 -7.24
CA THR A 360 -0.87 -31.30 -7.09
C THR A 360 -1.54 -31.82 -8.38
N LEU A 361 -2.06 -30.93 -9.23
CA LEU A 361 -2.72 -31.33 -10.48
C LEU A 361 -1.77 -31.38 -11.69
N ALA A 362 -0.79 -30.48 -11.80
CA ALA A 362 -0.02 -30.33 -13.03
C ALA A 362 0.80 -31.57 -13.42
N GLU A 363 1.53 -32.17 -12.48
CA GLU A 363 2.40 -33.32 -12.77
C GLU A 363 1.60 -34.61 -13.04
N PRO A 364 0.59 -34.98 -12.21
CA PRO A 364 -0.23 -36.16 -12.51
C PRO A 364 -1.01 -36.02 -13.83
N VAL A 365 -1.53 -34.84 -14.16
CA VAL A 365 -2.22 -34.61 -15.44
C VAL A 365 -1.27 -34.80 -16.62
N ALA A 366 -0.04 -34.29 -16.52
CA ALA A 366 0.97 -34.49 -17.56
C ALA A 366 1.27 -35.98 -17.80
N SER A 367 1.44 -36.74 -16.71
CA SER A 367 1.72 -38.17 -16.75
C SER A 367 0.55 -38.99 -17.34
N LEU A 368 -0.70 -38.63 -16.98
CA LEU A 368 -1.89 -39.29 -17.51
C LEU A 368 -2.05 -39.02 -19.00
N LEU A 369 -1.84 -37.77 -19.43
CA LEU A 369 -1.88 -37.39 -20.85
C LEU A 369 -0.82 -38.10 -21.69
N ASP A 370 0.37 -38.36 -21.13
CA ASP A 370 1.42 -39.11 -21.81
C ASP A 370 1.05 -40.60 -22.03
N SER A 371 0.36 -41.21 -21.08
CA SER A 371 -0.09 -42.61 -21.20
C SER A 371 -1.03 -42.83 -22.39
N ALA A 372 -1.87 -41.83 -22.70
CA ALA A 372 -2.85 -41.81 -23.79
C ALA A 372 -3.66 -43.11 -23.93
N SER A 373 -4.20 -43.56 -22.80
CA SER A 373 -5.17 -44.65 -22.73
C SER A 373 -6.60 -44.13 -22.94
N LYS A 374 -7.55 -45.05 -23.16
CA LYS A 374 -8.98 -44.71 -23.18
C LYS A 374 -9.47 -44.15 -21.83
N GLU A 375 -8.78 -44.50 -20.75
CA GLU A 375 -9.09 -44.09 -19.37
C GLU A 375 -8.42 -42.77 -18.96
N THR A 376 -7.69 -42.11 -19.87
CA THR A 376 -6.95 -40.87 -19.56
C THR A 376 -7.86 -39.77 -19.01
N TRP A 377 -8.90 -39.39 -19.75
CA TRP A 377 -9.83 -38.33 -19.35
C TRP A 377 -10.72 -38.72 -18.15
N PRO A 378 -11.27 -39.95 -18.06
CA PRO A 378 -11.92 -40.44 -16.83
C PRO A 378 -11.04 -40.34 -15.58
N SER A 379 -9.76 -40.71 -15.69
CA SER A 379 -8.79 -40.65 -14.58
C SER A 379 -8.48 -39.20 -14.19
N ILE A 380 -8.33 -38.30 -15.18
CA ILE A 380 -8.16 -36.85 -14.95
C ILE A 380 -9.39 -36.26 -14.25
N ARG A 381 -10.62 -36.62 -14.65
CA ARG A 381 -11.85 -36.15 -13.98
C ARG A 381 -11.91 -36.61 -12.52
N LYS A 382 -11.59 -37.88 -12.26
CA LYS A 382 -11.57 -38.44 -10.90
C LYS A 382 -10.52 -37.75 -10.03
N LEU A 383 -9.32 -37.50 -10.58
CA LEU A 383 -8.26 -36.77 -9.90
C LEU A 383 -8.68 -35.32 -9.60
N LEU A 384 -9.16 -34.60 -10.62
CA LEU A 384 -9.63 -33.22 -10.50
C LEU A 384 -10.69 -33.10 -9.41
N ASN A 385 -11.73 -33.93 -9.44
CA ASN A 385 -12.78 -33.89 -8.42
C ASN A 385 -12.25 -34.21 -7.01
N ARG A 386 -11.38 -35.21 -6.88
CA ARG A 386 -10.83 -35.60 -5.57
C ARG A 386 -9.98 -34.49 -4.96
N GLU A 387 -9.02 -33.95 -5.71
CA GLU A 387 -8.13 -32.90 -5.21
C GLU A 387 -8.88 -31.58 -5.00
N THR A 388 -9.82 -31.24 -5.89
CA THR A 388 -10.61 -30.01 -5.78
C THR A 388 -11.53 -30.06 -4.57
N GLU A 389 -12.25 -31.15 -4.33
CA GLU A 389 -13.14 -31.26 -3.16
C GLU A 389 -12.34 -31.35 -1.84
N ALA A 390 -11.17 -32.00 -1.83
CA ALA A 390 -10.27 -31.97 -0.68
C ALA A 390 -9.76 -30.55 -0.40
N ALA A 391 -9.31 -29.82 -1.43
CA ALA A 391 -8.87 -28.45 -1.29
C ALA A 391 -10.01 -27.50 -0.86
N ILE A 392 -11.24 -27.70 -1.35
CA ILE A 392 -12.41 -26.93 -0.94
C ILE A 392 -12.75 -27.19 0.53
N SER A 393 -12.72 -28.44 0.98
CA SER A 393 -12.97 -28.77 2.39
C SER A 393 -11.96 -28.09 3.31
N ASP A 394 -10.67 -28.18 2.98
CA ASP A 394 -9.58 -27.53 3.72
C ASP A 394 -9.71 -26.00 3.68
N PHE A 395 -10.02 -25.44 2.50
CA PHE A 395 -10.21 -24.01 2.29
C PHE A 395 -11.40 -23.48 3.09
N SER A 396 -12.55 -24.17 3.05
CA SER A 396 -13.75 -23.85 3.84
C SER A 396 -13.45 -23.87 5.34
N SER A 397 -12.66 -24.83 5.81
CA SER A 397 -12.21 -24.86 7.20
C SER A 397 -11.32 -23.65 7.53
N ALA A 398 -10.39 -23.28 6.65
CA ALA A 398 -9.48 -22.16 6.85
C ALA A 398 -10.19 -20.79 6.88
N ILE A 399 -11.22 -20.61 6.04
CA ILE A 399 -11.99 -19.35 5.99
C ILE A 399 -13.11 -19.26 7.03
N SER A 400 -13.45 -20.36 7.71
CA SER A 400 -14.54 -20.38 8.71
C SER A 400 -14.35 -19.37 9.84
N GLY A 401 -13.09 -19.11 10.23
CA GLY A 401 -12.75 -18.12 11.26
C GLY A 401 -12.99 -16.66 10.87
N PHE A 402 -13.34 -16.36 9.62
CA PHE A 402 -13.61 -15.00 9.13
C PHE A 402 -15.10 -14.63 9.16
N GLU A 403 -16.01 -15.57 9.48
CA GLU A 403 -17.47 -15.35 9.59
C GLU A 403 -18.07 -14.56 8.41
N MET A 404 -17.69 -14.93 7.19
CA MET A 404 -18.15 -14.29 5.96
C MET A 404 -19.60 -14.65 5.61
N ASP A 405 -20.22 -13.85 4.73
CA ASP A 405 -21.54 -14.18 4.20
C ASP A 405 -21.50 -15.44 3.32
N ASP A 406 -22.58 -16.21 3.33
CA ASP A 406 -22.69 -17.46 2.57
C ASP A 406 -22.48 -17.24 1.06
N LYS A 407 -22.84 -16.05 0.56
CA LYS A 407 -22.75 -15.69 -0.86
C LYS A 407 -21.30 -15.44 -1.29
N THR A 408 -20.50 -14.72 -0.51
CA THR A 408 -19.06 -14.53 -0.79
C THR A 408 -18.29 -15.82 -0.63
N THR A 409 -18.58 -16.60 0.40
CA THR A 409 -18.01 -17.95 0.61
C THR A 409 -18.26 -18.83 -0.61
N SER A 410 -19.51 -18.89 -1.09
CA SER A 410 -19.87 -19.66 -2.29
C SER A 410 -19.14 -19.16 -3.54
N LYS A 411 -18.98 -17.84 -3.69
CA LYS A 411 -18.25 -17.23 -4.82
C LYS A 411 -16.77 -17.61 -4.79
N MET A 412 -16.12 -17.60 -3.63
CA MET A 412 -14.70 -17.99 -3.50
C MET A 412 -14.51 -19.47 -3.81
N ILE A 413 -15.41 -20.34 -3.34
CA ILE A 413 -15.38 -21.77 -3.65
C ILE A 413 -15.55 -22.00 -5.17
N LEU A 414 -16.46 -21.28 -5.83
CA LEU A 414 -16.62 -21.35 -7.28
C LEU A 414 -15.35 -20.91 -8.02
N ASN A 415 -14.75 -19.80 -7.60
CA ASN A 415 -13.47 -19.34 -8.18
C ASN A 415 -12.37 -20.39 -8.04
N LEU A 416 -12.29 -21.07 -6.89
CA LEU A 416 -11.29 -22.13 -6.67
C LEU A 416 -11.55 -23.35 -7.56
N ARG A 417 -12.82 -23.73 -7.76
CA ARG A 417 -13.21 -24.79 -8.72
C ARG A 417 -12.83 -24.42 -10.15
N ASP A 418 -13.10 -23.19 -10.55
CA ASP A 418 -12.79 -22.71 -11.90
C ASP A 418 -11.27 -22.58 -12.10
N TYR A 419 -10.53 -22.19 -11.06
CA TYR A 419 -9.07 -22.21 -11.07
C TYR A 419 -8.54 -23.63 -11.29
N ALA A 420 -9.03 -24.62 -10.52
CA ALA A 420 -8.61 -26.02 -10.68
C ALA A 420 -8.87 -26.55 -12.10
N ARG A 421 -10.03 -26.21 -12.70
CA ARG A 421 -10.33 -26.51 -14.10
C ARG A 421 -9.36 -25.82 -15.06
N SER A 422 -9.05 -24.55 -14.82
CA SER A 422 -8.13 -23.77 -15.65
C SER A 422 -6.71 -24.32 -15.63
N VAL A 423 -6.25 -24.87 -14.50
CA VAL A 423 -4.95 -25.55 -14.38
C VAL A 423 -4.89 -26.76 -15.32
N VAL A 424 -5.94 -27.59 -15.31
CA VAL A 424 -6.01 -28.77 -16.19
C VAL A 424 -6.12 -28.36 -17.66
N ASP A 425 -6.91 -27.34 -17.99
CA ASP A 425 -7.01 -26.80 -19.36
C ASP A 425 -5.65 -26.29 -19.86
N LYS A 426 -4.99 -25.43 -19.07
CA LYS A 426 -3.66 -24.90 -19.39
C LYS A 426 -2.66 -26.03 -19.60
N LYS A 427 -2.64 -27.02 -18.69
CA LYS A 427 -1.72 -28.13 -18.79
C LYS A 427 -2.01 -29.00 -20.02
N ALA A 428 -3.27 -29.28 -20.30
CA ALA A 428 -3.68 -30.00 -21.51
C ALA A 428 -3.26 -29.29 -22.79
N ARG A 429 -3.36 -27.94 -22.85
CA ARG A 429 -2.89 -27.14 -23.99
C ARG A 429 -1.36 -27.20 -24.15
N GLU A 430 -0.61 -27.12 -23.06
CA GLU A 430 0.85 -27.28 -23.08
C GLU A 430 1.26 -28.66 -23.63
N GLU A 431 0.60 -29.73 -23.19
CA GLU A 431 0.89 -31.08 -23.66
C GLU A 431 0.44 -31.31 -25.11
N ALA A 432 -0.70 -30.73 -25.52
CA ALA A 432 -1.15 -30.76 -26.90
C ALA A 432 -0.17 -30.04 -27.84
N GLY A 433 0.50 -28.97 -27.38
CA GLY A 433 1.56 -28.30 -28.14
C GLY A 433 2.78 -29.19 -28.42
N GLN A 434 3.03 -30.17 -27.55
CA GLN A 434 4.14 -31.13 -27.67
C GLN A 434 3.73 -32.47 -28.28
N VAL A 435 2.50 -32.57 -28.80
CA VAL A 435 1.93 -33.83 -29.30
C VAL A 435 2.79 -34.50 -30.37
N LEU A 436 3.43 -33.75 -31.26
CA LEU A 436 4.27 -34.31 -32.33
C LEU A 436 5.47 -35.06 -31.77
N ILE A 437 6.14 -34.50 -30.77
CA ILE A 437 7.32 -35.12 -30.12
C ILE A 437 6.89 -36.42 -29.45
N ARG A 438 5.79 -36.38 -28.68
CA ARG A 438 5.27 -37.57 -28.00
C ARG A 438 4.77 -38.64 -28.96
N MET A 439 4.15 -38.25 -30.07
CA MET A 439 3.75 -39.18 -31.13
C MET A 439 4.96 -39.91 -31.71
N LYS A 440 6.10 -39.23 -31.89
CA LYS A 440 7.36 -39.82 -32.37
C LYS A 440 8.01 -40.73 -31.35
N GLU A 441 8.03 -40.35 -30.07
CA GLU A 441 8.54 -41.21 -29.00
C GLU A 441 7.70 -42.48 -28.89
N ARG A 442 6.38 -42.35 -28.91
CA ARG A 442 5.45 -43.50 -28.88
C ARG A 442 5.58 -44.39 -30.11
N PHE A 443 5.79 -43.79 -31.29
CA PHE A 443 6.09 -44.54 -32.51
C PHE A 443 7.42 -45.28 -32.39
N SER A 444 8.47 -44.60 -31.94
CA SER A 444 9.81 -45.18 -31.81
C SER A 444 9.81 -46.33 -30.82
N ASN A 445 9.17 -46.17 -29.65
CA ASN A 445 9.03 -47.25 -28.67
C ASN A 445 8.26 -48.44 -29.25
N ALA A 446 7.11 -48.21 -29.91
CA ALA A 446 6.32 -49.30 -30.49
C ALA A 446 7.00 -49.97 -31.71
N PHE A 447 7.78 -49.23 -32.48
CA PHE A 447 8.42 -49.70 -33.72
C PHE A 447 9.77 -50.38 -33.45
N SER A 448 10.59 -49.78 -32.58
CA SER A 448 11.95 -50.21 -32.28
C SER A 448 12.04 -51.24 -31.16
N GLN A 449 10.99 -51.46 -30.36
CA GLN A 449 10.99 -52.49 -29.32
C GLN A 449 10.15 -53.70 -29.74
N ASP A 450 10.51 -54.87 -29.22
CA ASP A 450 9.71 -56.08 -29.28
C ASP A 450 8.72 -56.20 -28.11
N ALA A 451 8.01 -57.33 -28.00
CA ALA A 451 7.02 -57.55 -26.97
C ALA A 451 7.61 -57.64 -25.54
N GLU A 452 8.94 -57.81 -25.42
CA GLU A 452 9.68 -57.89 -24.16
C GLU A 452 10.46 -56.59 -23.87
N SER A 453 10.15 -55.50 -24.58
CA SER A 453 10.81 -54.19 -24.48
C SER A 453 12.29 -54.18 -24.88
N MET A 454 12.75 -55.19 -25.63
CA MET A 454 14.11 -55.26 -26.14
C MET A 454 14.21 -54.59 -27.53
N PRO A 455 15.34 -53.95 -27.88
CA PRO A 455 15.54 -53.39 -29.22
C PRO A 455 15.39 -54.45 -30.31
N ARG A 456 14.45 -54.21 -31.23
CA ARG A 456 14.08 -55.09 -32.34
C ARG A 456 15.20 -55.17 -33.36
N VAL A 457 15.64 -56.39 -33.65
CA VAL A 457 16.61 -56.69 -34.71
C VAL A 457 15.86 -57.13 -35.97
N TRP A 458 16.19 -56.55 -37.12
CA TRP A 458 15.52 -56.83 -38.40
C TRP A 458 16.07 -58.09 -39.06
N THR A 459 15.56 -59.26 -38.66
CA THR A 459 16.08 -60.57 -39.10
C THR A 459 15.45 -61.11 -40.39
N GLY A 460 14.39 -60.46 -40.88
CA GLY A 460 13.76 -60.80 -42.17
C GLY A 460 12.44 -61.55 -42.07
N LYS A 461 12.07 -62.00 -40.86
CA LYS A 461 10.82 -62.71 -40.56
C LYS A 461 9.69 -61.77 -40.13
N GLU A 462 10.02 -60.55 -39.75
CA GLU A 462 9.08 -59.55 -39.26
C GLU A 462 8.37 -58.83 -40.41
N ASP A 463 7.05 -58.67 -40.30
CA ASP A 463 6.27 -57.82 -41.22
C ASP A 463 6.38 -56.35 -40.79
N ILE A 464 7.31 -55.64 -41.42
CA ILE A 464 7.54 -54.21 -41.17
C ILE A 464 6.27 -53.40 -41.44
N ARG A 465 5.41 -53.80 -42.39
CA ARG A 465 4.18 -53.04 -42.71
C ARG A 465 3.14 -53.17 -41.61
N ALA A 466 2.94 -54.38 -41.08
CA ALA A 466 2.04 -54.62 -39.95
C ALA A 466 2.52 -53.89 -38.69
N ILE A 467 3.82 -53.94 -38.38
CA ILE A 467 4.43 -53.24 -37.23
C ILE A 467 4.30 -51.72 -37.40
N THR A 468 4.54 -51.20 -38.61
CA THR A 468 4.37 -49.77 -38.91
C THR A 468 2.91 -49.34 -38.75
N LYS A 469 1.95 -50.16 -39.20
CA LYS A 469 0.51 -49.87 -39.07
C LYS A 469 0.08 -49.86 -37.59
N ASP A 470 0.55 -50.79 -36.78
CA ASP A 470 0.28 -50.82 -35.34
C ASP A 470 0.92 -49.61 -34.62
N ALA A 471 2.20 -49.32 -34.87
CA ALA A 471 2.89 -48.17 -34.29
C ALA A 471 2.21 -46.83 -34.68
N ARG A 472 1.79 -46.68 -35.94
CA ARG A 472 1.01 -45.52 -36.41
C ARG A 472 -0.37 -45.44 -35.74
N SER A 473 -1.08 -46.56 -35.56
CA SER A 473 -2.35 -46.58 -34.84
C SER A 473 -2.20 -46.15 -33.38
N ARG A 474 -1.15 -46.61 -32.69
CA ARG A 474 -0.84 -46.23 -31.30
C ARG A 474 -0.49 -44.75 -31.17
N SER A 475 0.23 -44.15 -32.11
CA SER A 475 0.51 -42.71 -32.13
C SER A 475 -0.72 -41.88 -32.51
N LEU A 476 -1.62 -42.42 -33.34
CA LEU A 476 -2.86 -41.72 -33.69
C LEU A 476 -3.85 -41.66 -32.51
N LYS A 477 -3.89 -42.71 -31.67
CA LYS A 477 -4.68 -42.70 -30.43
C LYS A 477 -4.22 -41.62 -29.44
N LEU A 478 -2.92 -41.32 -29.40
CA LEU A 478 -2.41 -40.20 -28.63
C LEU A 478 -2.92 -38.86 -29.18
N LEU A 479 -2.89 -38.69 -30.51
CA LEU A 479 -3.43 -37.50 -31.17
C LEU A 479 -4.93 -37.33 -30.92
N SER A 480 -5.73 -38.40 -30.92
CA SER A 480 -7.17 -38.31 -30.63
C SER A 480 -7.46 -37.94 -29.18
N VAL A 481 -6.67 -38.44 -28.23
CA VAL A 481 -6.79 -38.08 -26.81
C VAL A 481 -6.43 -36.60 -26.60
N MET A 482 -5.42 -36.08 -27.29
CA MET A 482 -4.94 -34.69 -27.17
C MET A 482 -5.67 -33.67 -28.08
N ALA A 483 -6.60 -34.11 -28.93
CA ALA A 483 -7.30 -33.21 -29.86
C ALA A 483 -8.36 -32.33 -29.18
N ALA A 484 -8.97 -32.81 -28.10
CA ALA A 484 -10.03 -32.12 -27.37
C ALA A 484 -9.95 -32.35 -25.86
N LEU A 485 -10.31 -31.30 -25.11
CA LEU A 485 -10.45 -31.29 -23.67
C LEU A 485 -11.77 -31.99 -23.29
N ARG A 486 -11.70 -33.10 -22.54
CA ARG A 486 -12.89 -33.89 -22.15
C ARG A 486 -13.11 -33.86 -20.63
N LEU A 487 -13.23 -32.65 -20.08
CA LEU A 487 -13.55 -32.43 -18.66
C LEU A 487 -15.01 -32.74 -18.33
N GLU A 488 -15.91 -32.59 -19.29
CA GLU A 488 -17.32 -32.99 -19.18
C GLU A 488 -17.56 -34.30 -19.93
N GLU A 489 -18.50 -35.11 -19.45
CA GLU A 489 -18.87 -36.39 -20.06
C GLU A 489 -19.76 -36.16 -21.29
N LYS A 490 -19.13 -35.68 -22.37
CA LYS A 490 -19.75 -35.49 -23.68
C LYS A 490 -19.17 -36.51 -24.67
N PRO A 491 -20.01 -37.25 -25.42
CA PRO A 491 -19.53 -38.18 -26.42
C PRO A 491 -18.90 -37.41 -27.59
N ASP A 492 -17.77 -37.89 -28.11
CA ASP A 492 -17.12 -37.31 -29.27
C ASP A 492 -16.71 -38.38 -30.30
N LYS A 493 -16.71 -38.02 -31.59
CA LYS A 493 -16.41 -38.94 -32.70
C LYS A 493 -14.96 -38.82 -33.20
N ILE A 494 -14.10 -38.07 -32.52
CA ILE A 494 -12.75 -37.68 -32.97
C ILE A 494 -11.88 -38.90 -33.31
N GLU A 495 -11.80 -39.91 -32.44
CA GLU A 495 -10.97 -41.11 -32.67
C GLU A 495 -11.40 -41.87 -33.94
N SER A 496 -12.72 -41.97 -34.17
CA SER A 496 -13.30 -42.68 -35.32
C SER A 496 -13.06 -41.92 -36.65
N VAL A 497 -13.18 -40.59 -36.62
CA VAL A 497 -12.92 -39.71 -37.77
C VAL A 497 -11.44 -39.70 -38.14
N LEU A 498 -10.55 -39.60 -37.15
CA LEU A 498 -9.10 -39.63 -37.37
C LEU A 498 -8.66 -40.99 -37.92
N SER A 499 -9.14 -42.10 -37.34
CA SER A 499 -8.74 -43.45 -37.77
C SER A 499 -9.17 -43.74 -39.21
N SER A 500 -10.45 -43.50 -39.54
CA SER A 500 -10.99 -43.73 -40.90
C SER A 500 -10.35 -42.82 -41.95
N SER A 501 -10.04 -41.57 -41.61
CA SER A 501 -9.53 -40.60 -42.59
C SER A 501 -8.01 -40.69 -42.81
N LEU A 502 -7.23 -41.10 -41.81
CA LEU A 502 -5.77 -40.96 -41.80
C LEU A 502 -4.97 -42.28 -41.84
N LEU A 503 -5.57 -43.40 -41.41
CA LEU A 503 -4.95 -44.74 -41.48
C LEU A 503 -5.34 -45.50 -42.74
N ASP A 504 -6.60 -45.43 -43.19
CA ASP A 504 -7.09 -46.24 -44.31
C ASP A 504 -6.81 -45.63 -45.71
N SER A 505 -6.44 -44.35 -45.77
CA SER A 505 -6.10 -43.65 -47.02
C SER A 505 -4.72 -43.99 -47.59
N SER A 506 -3.94 -44.89 -46.96
CA SER A 506 -2.64 -45.32 -47.49
C SER A 506 -2.71 -46.45 -48.52
N ASP A 507 -3.83 -47.17 -48.65
CA ASP A 507 -3.91 -48.37 -49.49
C ASP A 507 -4.46 -48.08 -50.91
N THR A 508 -4.82 -46.83 -51.22
CA THR A 508 -5.36 -46.41 -52.53
C THR A 508 -4.49 -45.35 -53.22
N SER A 509 -3.19 -45.61 -53.30
CA SER A 509 -2.32 -44.94 -54.28
C SER A 509 -2.32 -45.71 -55.60
N GLY A 510 -3.45 -45.68 -56.33
CA GLY A 510 -3.53 -46.36 -57.63
C GLY A 510 -4.93 -46.58 -58.22
N ALA A 511 -5.85 -45.61 -58.18
CA ALA A 511 -6.98 -45.57 -59.11
C ALA A 511 -7.62 -44.18 -59.10
N ILE A 512 -7.28 -43.35 -60.09
CA ILE A 512 -8.11 -42.21 -60.47
C ILE A 512 -9.26 -42.80 -61.28
N GLN A 513 -10.46 -42.86 -60.72
CA GLN A 513 -11.67 -43.00 -61.52
C GLN A 513 -12.78 -42.11 -60.95
N GLU A 514 -13.10 -41.08 -61.71
CA GLU A 514 -14.19 -40.13 -61.47
C GLU A 514 -15.56 -40.80 -61.59
N ARG A 515 -16.35 -40.78 -60.50
CA ARG A 515 -17.83 -40.61 -60.42
C ARG A 515 -18.23 -40.90 -58.97
N SER A 516 -19.04 -40.12 -58.26
CA SER A 516 -20.08 -39.17 -58.63
C SER A 516 -20.26 -38.09 -57.54
N MET A 517 -20.92 -37.00 -57.92
CA MET A 517 -21.22 -35.85 -57.08
C MET A 517 -22.14 -36.18 -55.90
N SER A 518 -21.59 -36.07 -54.69
CA SER A 518 -22.27 -35.54 -53.50
C SER A 518 -21.21 -34.80 -52.70
N ALA A 519 -21.46 -33.53 -52.38
CA ALA A 519 -20.53 -32.70 -51.61
C ALA A 519 -20.53 -33.14 -50.14
N THR A 520 -19.95 -34.31 -49.84
CA THR A 520 -19.58 -34.68 -48.48
C THR A 520 -18.32 -33.91 -48.12
N VAL A 521 -18.51 -32.86 -47.32
CA VAL A 521 -17.46 -32.10 -46.65
C VAL A 521 -16.39 -33.07 -46.14
N THR A 522 -15.15 -32.96 -46.64
CA THR A 522 -14.02 -33.69 -46.06
C THR A 522 -13.96 -33.36 -44.56
N PRO A 523 -14.17 -34.32 -43.65
CA PRO A 523 -14.37 -34.03 -42.22
C PRO A 523 -13.14 -33.37 -41.56
N LEU A 524 -11.96 -33.45 -42.18
CA LEU A 524 -10.72 -32.81 -41.73
C LEU A 524 -10.44 -31.43 -42.38
N ALA A 525 -11.37 -30.89 -43.18
CA ALA A 525 -11.26 -29.55 -43.78
C ALA A 525 -11.96 -28.45 -42.94
N SER A 526 -12.68 -28.84 -41.89
CA SER A 526 -13.33 -27.93 -40.94
C SER A 526 -12.33 -27.35 -39.95
N SER A 527 -12.54 -26.09 -39.54
CA SER A 527 -11.78 -25.43 -38.46
C SER A 527 -12.20 -25.89 -37.06
N THR A 528 -13.33 -26.57 -36.93
CA THR A 528 -13.92 -27.03 -35.65
C THR A 528 -14.33 -28.51 -35.72
N TRP A 529 -14.26 -29.21 -34.59
CA TRP A 529 -14.78 -30.57 -34.46
C TRP A 529 -16.31 -30.54 -34.31
N ASP A 530 -17.00 -31.48 -34.97
CA ASP A 530 -18.43 -31.70 -34.73
C ASP A 530 -18.63 -32.21 -33.29
N GLU A 531 -19.62 -31.66 -32.58
CA GLU A 531 -19.99 -32.04 -31.19
C GLU A 531 -19.00 -31.58 -30.08
N VAL A 532 -17.94 -30.83 -30.40
CA VAL A 532 -17.00 -30.24 -29.42
C VAL A 532 -17.03 -28.72 -29.48
N SER A 533 -17.05 -28.06 -28.31
CA SER A 533 -17.06 -26.61 -28.24
C SER A 533 -15.71 -26.01 -28.69
N PRO A 534 -15.68 -24.77 -29.21
CA PRO A 534 -14.43 -24.10 -29.55
C PRO A 534 -13.48 -23.92 -28.35
N SER A 535 -14.00 -23.74 -27.14
CA SER A 535 -13.19 -23.63 -25.91
C SER A 535 -12.55 -24.96 -25.53
N ASP A 536 -13.21 -26.08 -25.80
CA ASP A 536 -12.70 -27.43 -25.49
C ASP A 536 -11.79 -27.99 -26.61
N THR A 537 -11.65 -27.28 -27.73
CA THR A 537 -10.78 -27.70 -28.82
C THR A 537 -9.31 -27.36 -28.49
N LEU A 538 -8.46 -28.40 -28.41
CA LEU A 538 -7.02 -28.25 -28.18
C LEU A 538 -6.25 -28.21 -29.50
N ILE A 539 -6.60 -29.12 -30.43
CA ILE A 539 -6.00 -29.21 -31.75
C ILE A 539 -7.12 -29.28 -32.78
N THR A 540 -7.11 -28.37 -33.75
CA THR A 540 -8.13 -28.33 -34.81
C THR A 540 -7.98 -29.50 -35.79
N PRO A 541 -9.06 -29.89 -36.50
CA PRO A 541 -8.99 -30.95 -37.51
C PRO A 541 -7.92 -30.73 -38.59
N VAL A 542 -7.75 -29.46 -39.02
CA VAL A 542 -6.71 -29.06 -39.99
C VAL A 542 -5.31 -29.23 -39.42
N GLN A 543 -5.09 -28.85 -38.15
CA GLN A 543 -3.83 -29.07 -37.46
C GLN A 543 -3.54 -30.55 -37.28
N CYS A 544 -4.52 -31.37 -36.90
CA CYS A 544 -4.36 -32.83 -36.82
C CYS A 544 -3.90 -33.44 -38.16
N LYS A 545 -4.46 -32.97 -39.28
CA LYS A 545 -4.04 -33.40 -40.63
C LYS A 545 -2.61 -32.97 -40.95
N SER A 546 -2.23 -31.76 -40.59
CA SER A 546 -0.87 -31.24 -40.79
C SER A 546 0.16 -31.99 -39.93
N LEU A 547 -0.11 -32.13 -38.63
CA LEU A 547 0.71 -32.87 -37.67
C LEU A 547 0.88 -34.33 -38.09
N TRP A 548 -0.19 -34.97 -38.58
CA TRP A 548 -0.11 -36.34 -39.10
C TRP A 548 0.75 -36.47 -40.35
N ARG A 549 0.72 -35.49 -41.26
CA ARG A 549 1.60 -35.46 -42.44
C ARG A 549 3.06 -35.30 -42.02
N GLN A 550 3.35 -34.35 -41.12
CA GLN A 550 4.69 -34.13 -40.61
C GLN A 550 5.22 -35.38 -39.88
N PHE A 551 4.40 -35.98 -39.01
CA PHE A 551 4.71 -37.24 -38.35
C PHE A 551 5.01 -38.37 -39.34
N LYS A 552 4.22 -38.53 -40.41
CA LYS A 552 4.49 -39.52 -41.46
C LYS A 552 5.83 -39.29 -42.14
N THR A 553 6.11 -38.07 -42.59
CA THR A 553 7.39 -37.73 -43.25
C THR A 553 8.59 -38.02 -42.35
N GLU A 554 8.52 -37.65 -41.07
CA GLU A 554 9.63 -37.86 -40.13
C GLU A 554 9.83 -39.34 -39.74
N THR A 555 8.75 -40.11 -39.66
CA THR A 555 8.82 -41.55 -39.35
C THR A 555 9.12 -42.43 -40.57
N GLU A 556 8.83 -41.96 -41.78
CA GLU A 556 9.14 -42.66 -43.03
C GLU A 556 10.63 -42.93 -43.19
N TYR A 557 11.49 -42.01 -42.74
CA TYR A 557 12.93 -42.23 -42.73
C TYR A 557 13.32 -43.42 -41.83
N THR A 558 12.76 -43.51 -40.63
CA THR A 558 12.99 -44.63 -39.70
C THR A 558 12.48 -45.96 -40.25
N VAL A 559 11.31 -45.95 -40.88
CA VAL A 559 10.75 -47.14 -41.56
C VAL A 559 11.64 -47.56 -42.75
N GLY A 560 12.13 -46.59 -43.54
CA GLY A 560 13.05 -46.83 -44.65
C GLY A 560 14.38 -47.42 -44.20
N GLN A 561 14.95 -46.95 -43.08
CA GLN A 561 16.14 -47.54 -42.48
C GLN A 561 15.90 -48.99 -42.03
N ALA A 562 14.75 -49.30 -41.44
CA ALA A 562 14.40 -50.66 -41.05
C ALA A 562 14.28 -51.61 -42.25
N ILE A 563 13.68 -51.14 -43.35
CA ILE A 563 13.58 -51.91 -44.61
C ILE A 563 14.97 -52.15 -45.19
N ALA A 564 15.82 -51.12 -45.26
CA ALA A 564 17.19 -51.25 -45.73
C ALA A 564 18.03 -52.19 -44.85
N ALA A 565 17.86 -52.14 -43.53
CA ALA A 565 18.51 -53.05 -42.59
C ALA A 565 18.03 -54.50 -42.77
N GLN A 566 16.73 -54.70 -43.01
CA GLN A 566 16.17 -56.03 -43.30
C GLN A 566 16.68 -56.58 -44.63
N GLU A 567 16.78 -55.75 -45.68
CA GLU A 567 17.35 -56.13 -46.98
C GLU A 567 18.85 -56.44 -46.88
N ALA A 568 19.60 -55.65 -46.10
CA ALA A 568 21.02 -55.89 -45.86
C ALA A 568 21.24 -57.21 -45.09
N SER A 569 20.40 -57.50 -44.08
CA SER A 569 20.40 -58.76 -43.35
C SER A 569 20.11 -59.95 -44.28
N LYS A 570 19.07 -59.85 -45.12
CA LYS A 570 18.76 -60.85 -46.16
C LYS A 570 19.92 -61.06 -47.13
N ARG A 571 20.57 -59.99 -47.61
CA ARG A 571 21.73 -60.08 -48.51
C ARG A 571 22.98 -60.67 -47.84
N SER A 572 23.24 -60.34 -46.57
CA SER A 572 24.37 -60.88 -45.81
C SER A 572 24.27 -62.39 -45.59
N SER A 573 23.05 -62.91 -45.44
CA SER A 573 22.79 -64.35 -45.32
C SER A 573 23.11 -65.15 -46.60
N ALA A 574 23.31 -64.48 -47.74
CA ALA A 574 23.61 -65.09 -49.03
C ALA A 574 25.10 -65.07 -49.43
N PHE A 575 25.97 -64.37 -48.68
CA PHE A 575 27.40 -64.34 -48.95
C PHE A 575 28.10 -65.56 -48.32
N LEU A 576 28.20 -66.64 -49.09
CA LEU A 576 29.28 -67.61 -48.89
C LEU A 576 30.63 -66.91 -49.23
N PRO A 577 31.74 -67.21 -48.53
CA PRO A 577 33.03 -66.65 -48.87
C PRO A 577 33.41 -66.99 -50.33
N PRO A 578 34.19 -66.15 -51.04
CA PRO A 578 34.61 -66.42 -52.41
C PRO A 578 35.22 -67.83 -52.56
N PRO A 579 35.07 -68.53 -53.70
CA PRO A 579 35.54 -69.91 -53.85
C PRO A 579 37.03 -70.10 -53.54
N TRP A 580 37.87 -69.10 -53.85
CA TRP A 580 39.30 -69.13 -53.50
C TRP A 580 39.54 -69.06 -51.98
N ALA A 581 38.69 -68.36 -51.23
CA ALA A 581 38.78 -68.26 -49.77
C ALA A 581 38.31 -69.56 -49.11
N ILE A 582 37.30 -70.23 -49.67
CA ILE A 582 36.88 -71.57 -49.24
C ILE A 582 38.02 -72.58 -49.48
N VAL A 583 38.65 -72.56 -50.65
CA VAL A 583 39.82 -73.43 -50.95
C VAL A 583 41.00 -73.11 -50.04
N ALA A 584 41.30 -71.83 -49.78
CA ALA A 584 42.36 -71.42 -48.86
C ALA A 584 42.09 -71.86 -47.41
N MET A 585 40.84 -71.78 -46.94
CA MET A 585 40.47 -72.26 -45.60
C MET A 585 40.51 -73.79 -45.47
N ILE A 586 40.25 -74.54 -46.55
CA ILE A 586 40.38 -76.01 -46.57
C ILE A 586 41.85 -76.44 -46.55
N VAL A 587 42.74 -75.73 -47.26
CA VAL A 587 44.16 -76.09 -47.38
C VAL A 587 44.98 -75.64 -46.16
N LEU A 588 44.76 -74.41 -45.65
CA LEU A 588 45.52 -73.89 -44.51
C LEU A 588 44.90 -74.24 -43.16
N GLY A 589 43.60 -74.49 -43.07
CA GLY A 589 42.86 -74.51 -41.81
C GLY A 589 42.45 -73.10 -41.37
N PHE A 590 41.28 -72.98 -40.71
CA PHE A 590 40.66 -71.69 -40.36
C PHE A 590 41.56 -70.81 -39.47
N ASN A 591 42.30 -71.43 -38.54
CA ASN A 591 43.12 -70.72 -37.57
C ASN A 591 44.39 -70.14 -38.21
N GLU A 592 45.11 -70.91 -39.01
CA GLU A 592 46.26 -70.42 -39.80
C GLU A 592 45.86 -69.35 -40.83
N PHE A 593 44.71 -69.52 -41.52
CA PHE A 593 44.25 -68.53 -42.50
C PHE A 593 43.96 -67.16 -41.87
N MET A 594 43.28 -67.14 -40.71
CA MET A 594 43.05 -65.90 -39.96
C MET A 594 44.36 -65.31 -39.42
N THR A 595 45.34 -66.15 -39.07
CA THR A 595 46.66 -65.68 -38.60
C THR A 595 47.47 -65.03 -39.75
N LEU A 596 47.35 -65.57 -40.97
CA LEU A 596 47.97 -65.03 -42.17
C LEU A 596 47.37 -63.67 -42.58
N LEU A 597 46.04 -63.53 -42.51
CA LEU A 597 45.34 -62.27 -42.85
C LEU A 597 45.54 -61.18 -41.81
N ARG A 598 45.64 -61.54 -40.53
CA ARG A 598 45.74 -60.58 -39.43
C ARG A 598 47.16 -60.03 -39.23
N ASN A 599 48.17 -60.65 -39.82
CA ASN A 599 49.56 -60.28 -39.59
C ASN A 599 50.26 -59.82 -40.89
N PRO A 600 50.42 -58.50 -41.10
CA PRO A 600 50.90 -57.93 -42.36
C PRO A 600 52.34 -58.34 -42.71
N LEU A 601 53.13 -58.81 -41.73
CA LEU A 601 54.49 -59.25 -41.92
C LEU A 601 54.58 -60.57 -42.70
N TYR A 602 53.71 -61.55 -42.44
CA TYR A 602 53.73 -62.83 -43.16
C TYR A 602 53.35 -62.64 -44.63
N LEU A 603 52.43 -61.73 -44.91
CA LEU A 603 52.03 -61.37 -46.27
C LEU A 603 53.17 -60.68 -47.04
N GLY A 604 53.93 -59.81 -46.35
CA GLY A 604 55.15 -59.20 -46.87
C GLY A 604 56.27 -60.21 -47.14
N VAL A 605 56.51 -61.17 -46.24
CA VAL A 605 57.51 -62.23 -46.43
C VAL A 605 57.15 -63.13 -47.62
N LEU A 606 55.88 -63.51 -47.76
CA LEU A 606 55.41 -64.36 -48.86
C LEU A 606 55.55 -63.64 -50.21
N PHE A 607 55.31 -62.32 -50.23
CA PHE A 607 55.52 -61.48 -51.41
C PHE A 607 57.00 -61.37 -51.81
N VAL A 608 57.91 -61.16 -50.84
CA VAL A 608 59.36 -61.14 -51.10
C VAL A 608 59.85 -62.50 -51.60
N LEU A 609 59.38 -63.59 -51.00
CA LEU A 609 59.74 -64.96 -51.40
C LEU A 609 59.25 -65.24 -52.84
N PHE A 610 58.04 -64.81 -53.18
CA PHE A 610 57.51 -64.91 -54.54
C PHE A 610 58.37 -64.15 -55.55
N LEU A 611 58.81 -62.92 -55.23
CA LEU A 611 59.69 -62.14 -56.10
C LEU A 611 61.06 -62.82 -56.29
N LEU A 612 61.64 -63.41 -55.24
CA LEU A 612 62.91 -64.15 -55.32
C LEU A 612 62.79 -65.42 -56.19
N VAL A 613 61.72 -66.21 -55.99
CA VAL A 613 61.45 -67.39 -56.82
C VAL A 613 61.22 -67.00 -58.27
N LYS A 614 60.49 -65.91 -58.53
CA LYS A 614 60.29 -65.39 -59.90
C LYS A 614 61.60 -64.89 -60.51
N ALA A 615 62.46 -64.21 -59.75
CA ALA A 615 63.76 -63.74 -60.21
C ALA A 615 64.69 -64.92 -60.56
N LEU A 616 64.71 -65.97 -59.74
CA LEU A 616 65.42 -67.22 -60.04
C LEU A 616 64.83 -67.91 -61.28
N TRP A 617 63.52 -67.99 -61.41
CA TRP A 617 62.84 -68.59 -62.56
C TRP A 617 63.22 -67.91 -63.88
N VAL A 618 63.35 -66.58 -63.88
CA VAL A 618 63.72 -65.79 -65.05
C VAL A 618 65.23 -65.87 -65.35
N GLN A 619 66.10 -65.83 -64.34
CA GLN A 619 67.56 -65.86 -64.55
C GLN A 619 68.11 -67.25 -64.87
N LEU A 620 67.48 -68.32 -64.40
CA LEU A 620 67.86 -69.70 -64.75
C LEU A 620 67.36 -70.12 -66.13
N ASP A 621 66.63 -69.25 -66.86
CA ASP A 621 66.03 -69.55 -68.17
C ASP A 621 65.49 -70.98 -68.25
N ILE A 622 64.69 -71.34 -67.24
CA ILE A 622 64.13 -72.68 -67.07
C ILE A 622 63.37 -73.15 -68.33
N PRO A 623 62.63 -72.30 -69.06
CA PRO A 623 62.01 -72.72 -70.31
C PRO A 623 63.02 -73.13 -71.40
N GLY A 624 64.22 -72.53 -71.46
CA GLY A 624 65.26 -72.84 -72.44
C GLY A 624 66.09 -74.09 -72.09
N ILE A 625 66.34 -74.34 -70.80
CA ILE A 625 67.18 -75.47 -70.33
C ILE A 625 66.45 -76.82 -70.43
N PHE A 626 65.11 -76.82 -70.37
CA PHE A 626 64.31 -78.05 -70.45
C PHE A 626 63.92 -78.49 -71.87
N GLN A 627 64.34 -77.76 -72.92
CA GLN A 627 64.08 -78.14 -74.32
C GLN A 627 64.90 -79.38 -74.78
N HIS A 628 66.00 -79.71 -74.12
CA HIS A 628 66.85 -80.87 -74.47
C HIS A 628 66.65 -82.10 -73.55
N GLY A 629 65.52 -82.18 -72.85
CA GLY A 629 65.13 -83.35 -72.04
C GLY A 629 65.47 -83.22 -70.54
N ILE A 630 64.64 -83.85 -69.70
CA ILE A 630 64.58 -83.66 -68.24
C ILE A 630 65.90 -84.02 -67.53
N VAL A 631 66.60 -85.07 -67.99
CA VAL A 631 67.86 -85.52 -67.37
C VAL A 631 69.03 -84.57 -67.68
N SER A 632 69.10 -84.05 -68.91
CA SER A 632 70.07 -83.03 -69.32
C SER A 632 69.80 -81.69 -68.62
N GLY A 633 68.52 -81.34 -68.48
CA GLY A 633 68.06 -80.14 -67.79
C GLY A 633 68.44 -80.13 -66.31
N ILE A 634 68.22 -81.21 -65.56
CA ILE A 634 68.56 -81.29 -64.12
C ILE A 634 70.08 -81.22 -63.89
N LEU A 635 70.89 -81.82 -64.77
CA LEU A 635 72.35 -81.78 -64.67
C LEU A 635 72.92 -80.38 -64.98
N GLN A 636 72.38 -79.70 -65.99
CA GLN A 636 72.72 -78.30 -66.29
C GLN A 636 72.21 -77.33 -65.21
N LEU A 637 71.04 -77.61 -64.62
CA LEU A 637 70.50 -76.83 -63.51
C LEU A 637 71.42 -76.94 -62.30
N SER A 638 71.87 -78.16 -61.94
CA SER A 638 72.76 -78.37 -60.78
C SER A 638 74.13 -77.67 -60.92
N THR A 639 74.67 -77.60 -62.14
CA THR A 639 75.97 -76.97 -62.44
C THR A 639 75.90 -75.46 -62.60
N LYS A 640 74.75 -74.91 -63.04
CA LYS A 640 74.52 -73.46 -63.15
C LYS A 640 73.92 -72.82 -61.89
N PHE A 641 73.22 -73.57 -61.04
CA PHE A 641 72.51 -73.04 -59.88
C PHE A 641 73.45 -72.37 -58.86
N LEU A 642 74.52 -73.07 -58.45
CA LEU A 642 75.52 -72.55 -57.50
C LEU A 642 76.23 -71.28 -58.00
N PRO A 643 76.83 -71.24 -59.21
CA PRO A 643 77.49 -70.03 -59.70
C PRO A 643 76.52 -68.87 -59.96
N THR A 644 75.25 -69.13 -60.28
CA THR A 644 74.24 -68.06 -60.49
C THR A 644 73.78 -67.46 -59.16
N ILE A 645 73.58 -68.28 -58.11
CA ILE A 645 73.30 -67.80 -56.75
C ILE A 645 74.49 -67.03 -56.19
N MET A 646 75.71 -67.53 -56.40
CA MET A 646 76.93 -66.84 -55.96
C MET A 646 77.14 -65.53 -56.74
N GLY A 647 76.79 -65.49 -58.03
CA GLY A 647 76.80 -64.29 -58.86
C GLY A 647 75.73 -63.26 -58.47
N LEU A 648 74.54 -63.69 -58.06
CA LEU A 648 73.49 -62.83 -57.51
C LEU A 648 73.87 -62.28 -56.13
N LEU A 649 74.41 -63.10 -55.24
CA LEU A 649 74.91 -62.68 -53.93
C LEU A 649 76.09 -61.70 -54.07
N LYS A 650 76.98 -61.93 -55.05
CA LYS A 650 78.11 -61.04 -55.33
C LYS A 650 77.66 -59.74 -56.00
N ARG A 651 76.68 -59.77 -56.92
CA ARG A 651 76.08 -58.54 -57.49
C ARG A 651 75.30 -57.76 -56.43
N LEU A 652 74.52 -58.40 -55.57
CA LEU A 652 73.85 -57.73 -54.44
C LEU A 652 74.85 -57.14 -53.43
N ALA A 653 76.01 -57.76 -53.23
CA ALA A 653 77.09 -57.21 -52.41
C ALA A 653 77.89 -56.07 -53.11
N ASP A 654 78.05 -56.12 -54.43
CA ASP A 654 78.75 -55.11 -55.24
C ASP A 654 77.85 -53.90 -55.60
N GLU A 655 76.53 -54.07 -55.74
CA GLU A 655 75.55 -52.98 -55.91
C GLU A 655 75.31 -52.23 -54.59
N GLY A 656 75.45 -52.90 -53.44
CA GLY A 656 75.41 -52.27 -52.11
C GLY A 656 76.63 -51.38 -51.80
N SER A 657 77.70 -51.46 -52.60
CA SER A 657 78.97 -50.74 -52.41
C SER A 657 79.31 -49.73 -53.52
N LYS A 658 78.46 -49.55 -54.56
CA LYS A 658 78.70 -48.64 -55.70
C LYS A 658 77.78 -47.42 -55.84
N VAL A 659 76.90 -47.13 -54.87
CA VAL A 659 76.07 -45.90 -54.84
C VAL A 659 76.86 -44.69 -54.28
N GLY A 660 78.10 -44.52 -54.74
CA GLY A 660 79.01 -43.47 -54.29
C GLY A 660 79.89 -42.93 -55.40
N ALA A 661 79.33 -42.48 -56.54
CA ALA A 661 79.97 -41.51 -57.46
C ALA A 661 79.02 -41.10 -58.61
N SER A 662 79.03 -39.80 -58.92
CA SER A 662 78.45 -39.03 -60.04
C SER A 662 78.18 -39.77 -61.37
N GLY A 663 77.21 -39.43 -62.22
CA GLY A 663 76.69 -38.12 -62.61
C GLY A 663 77.06 -37.82 -64.09
N ASN A 664 76.15 -37.13 -64.83
CA ASN A 664 76.26 -36.61 -66.22
C ASN A 664 76.05 -37.61 -67.38
N SER A 665 75.45 -37.33 -68.55
CA SER A 665 74.57 -36.27 -69.09
C SER A 665 74.36 -36.57 -70.60
N THR A 666 73.12 -36.46 -71.13
CA THR A 666 72.66 -35.95 -72.48
C THR A 666 73.35 -36.41 -73.79
N PHE A 667 72.68 -36.74 -74.92
CA PHE A 667 71.72 -36.03 -75.82
C PHE A 667 71.03 -37.09 -76.74
N GLY A 668 69.76 -37.07 -77.18
CA GLY A 668 68.96 -36.06 -77.92
C GLY A 668 68.89 -36.44 -79.44
N PRO A 669 67.93 -36.00 -80.28
CA PRO A 669 66.71 -35.20 -80.05
C PRO A 669 65.44 -35.68 -80.81
N ALA A 670 64.26 -35.22 -80.36
CA ALA A 670 63.16 -34.80 -81.25
C ALA A 670 62.39 -33.69 -80.50
N ALA A 671 62.67 -32.46 -80.88
CA ALA A 671 62.09 -31.21 -80.37
C ALA A 671 60.76 -30.95 -81.10
N ARG A 672 59.76 -30.21 -80.60
CA ARG A 672 59.72 -28.83 -80.08
C ARG A 672 58.22 -28.62 -79.66
N GLU A 673 57.78 -27.81 -78.71
CA GLU A 673 58.41 -26.71 -77.98
C GLU A 673 57.52 -26.31 -76.78
N ASN A 674 58.19 -26.03 -75.65
CA ASN A 674 57.98 -25.03 -74.58
C ASN A 674 56.59 -24.84 -73.93
N GLY A 675 56.45 -24.81 -72.61
CA GLY A 675 57.46 -24.79 -71.55
C GLY A 675 56.86 -24.55 -70.15
N SER A 676 57.52 -25.14 -69.16
CA SER A 676 57.42 -24.99 -67.69
C SER A 676 57.60 -23.54 -67.18
N PHE A 677 57.49 -23.15 -65.90
CA PHE A 677 58.01 -23.74 -64.65
C PHE A 677 57.56 -22.89 -63.43
N LYS A 678 57.59 -23.52 -62.24
CA LYS A 678 57.84 -23.00 -60.86
C LYS A 678 56.73 -22.29 -60.06
N HIS A 679 56.22 -23.04 -59.07
CA HIS A 679 56.38 -22.90 -57.61
C HIS A 679 56.16 -21.53 -56.90
N VAL A 680 55.37 -21.60 -55.81
CA VAL A 680 55.26 -20.70 -54.62
C VAL A 680 54.42 -19.41 -54.85
N PRO A 681 53.77 -18.79 -53.83
CA PRO A 681 52.85 -19.24 -52.78
C PRO A 681 51.53 -18.42 -52.77
N LEU A 682 50.75 -18.58 -51.68
CA LEU A 682 49.88 -17.60 -51.01
C LEU A 682 49.45 -16.29 -51.70
N GLN A 683 48.15 -16.04 -51.50
CA GLN A 683 47.48 -14.76 -51.25
C GLN A 683 46.89 -14.00 -52.44
N ASP A 684 45.56 -13.95 -52.40
CA ASP A 684 44.65 -12.83 -52.66
C ASP A 684 44.93 -11.93 -53.87
N MET A 685 43.97 -11.93 -54.80
CA MET A 685 43.38 -10.67 -55.24
C MET A 685 41.87 -10.71 -55.15
N ALA A 686 41.38 -9.94 -54.18
CA ALA A 686 40.15 -9.20 -54.32
C ALA A 686 40.24 -8.23 -55.51
N SER A 687 39.11 -8.05 -56.17
CA SER A 687 38.67 -6.80 -56.79
C SER A 687 37.16 -6.95 -56.90
N GLU A 688 36.30 -6.03 -56.53
CA GLU A 688 36.34 -4.61 -56.17
C GLU A 688 34.84 -4.35 -55.88
N SER A 689 34.35 -3.41 -55.09
CA SER A 689 34.88 -2.15 -54.58
C SER A 689 33.77 -1.50 -53.75
N SER A 690 34.16 -0.41 -53.09
CA SER A 690 33.38 0.67 -52.49
C SER A 690 33.03 0.49 -51.00
N SER A 691 33.91 0.89 -50.07
CA SER A 691 34.43 2.23 -49.69
C SER A 691 33.55 2.93 -48.65
N GLN A 692 34.01 2.95 -47.41
CA GLN A 692 34.51 4.14 -46.66
C GLN A 692 33.41 4.77 -45.79
N GLY A 693 33.60 5.14 -44.52
CA GLY A 693 34.75 5.11 -43.60
C GLY A 693 34.19 5.38 -42.18
N SER A 694 34.74 4.73 -41.14
CA SER A 694 35.55 5.34 -40.05
C SER A 694 34.96 6.63 -39.43
N SER A 695 34.80 6.81 -38.11
CA SER A 695 35.62 6.32 -37.00
C SER A 695 35.04 6.71 -35.62
N SER A 696 35.43 5.91 -34.63
CA SER A 696 35.86 6.25 -33.25
C SER A 696 34.90 6.88 -32.23
N ALA A 697 34.55 6.06 -31.24
CA ALA A 697 34.69 6.26 -29.79
C ALA A 697 34.80 7.69 -29.21
N SER A 698 33.91 8.03 -28.29
CA SER A 698 34.18 8.05 -26.83
C SER A 698 33.22 8.99 -26.07
N GLY A 699 32.82 8.58 -24.86
CA GLY A 699 32.77 9.47 -23.70
C GLY A 699 31.55 10.39 -23.45
N LEU A 700 30.75 9.95 -22.47
CA LEU A 700 30.32 10.71 -21.28
C LEU A 700 29.17 11.77 -21.33
N THR A 701 28.25 11.55 -20.38
CA THR A 701 27.54 12.50 -19.50
C THR A 701 26.24 13.20 -19.94
N ASN A 702 25.23 12.92 -19.10
CA ASN A 702 24.26 13.80 -18.43
C ASN A 702 23.03 14.39 -19.16
N SER A 703 21.86 14.07 -18.56
CA SER A 703 20.71 14.92 -18.16
C SER A 703 20.26 16.07 -19.10
N SER A 704 18.99 16.38 -19.37
CA SER A 704 17.71 16.19 -18.66
C SER A 704 16.59 16.78 -19.53
N SER A 705 15.35 16.36 -19.26
CA SER A 705 14.08 17.12 -19.37
C SER A 705 13.67 17.76 -20.71
N VAL A 706 12.59 17.26 -21.30
CA VAL A 706 11.25 17.89 -21.29
C VAL A 706 10.21 16.79 -21.07
#